data_AF-A0A257LXP3-F1
#
_entry.id   AF-A0A257LXP3-F1
#
_cell.length_a   1.000
_cell.length_b   1.000
_cell.length_c   1.000
_cell.angle_alpha   90.00
_cell.angle_beta   90.00
_cell.angle_gamma   90.00
#
_symmetry.space_group_name_H-M   'P 1'
#
loop_
_entity.id
_entity.type
_entity.pdbx_description
1 polymer ?
#
loop_
_entity_poly.entity_id
_entity_poly.type
_entity_poly.pdbx_seq_one_letter_code
_entity_poly.pdbx_strand_id
1 'polypeptide(L)'
;SLPYQIEQWDSIGGKGTVWVKMPTITGNSTQEIIMYWGKSGVSSLSSGSNVFNSANGYASVIHLGDSLTDEIGTTTPANSSTVATNGLIGRARTFASGQGIQCGTAITGLPTGSGPFSTGVWIRSATSGTDILGWGLQQSSQKKVVMQLVSPPRINLDCWFGGANVTGAASIPLSEWTHIVHTFQSSGPKLYVNGVLDASSGSGTMQLQSPSRYDIGGWAGTYNFVGDMDEARISNVVRSADWVKLEYENQKPLQTLVGGIVPPGSAFSVSPTSVTMNESTSTTLTAQAGGAQKVYWIYKKGAQETLLATDQLTYAYIAPRITGNDSAIIQFKALFTGGTQTVDVPLTVLDTVPDPAFTLVPSTTQWDGRQTMTVTANITNLAAMQSAGFGTLNYKWSVSGVAVIKQASNGTLTLTRSQGSGPMIVTLIIDNGGTPVSQSTTITVQEPASDAWVQRAPDANEKPVNGQFFARDPGTGLGTIFYNGTQSGTPDTVFLKVYKTPNGGSETLETTQRQALVGGAYAFTAPVTAGLNTFRVVYGTTTGGVDTNLATVTDLVCGDAFIIEGQSNALATDNSALNDTTTTNKWVRTYGLTSGWGYAISKGNDRQLGLWGWYLANRLVANNNLPVCIINGAAGGTRIDQHRPNPAGRGLPGAGNVYSIYANLYNRVVGAKLSHGIRGLLWHQGEQNQGSGGIDPDYDYKFYQQYFVDISAAWKQDFPNLRNYYFFQIWPAACGDQSRNDQLREVQRTLPRLYSKMKMMSTHGFVPGSSCHYEPAGYQVFSDRIGPLVEQDVYGVEPATPKTAPNLQQAWFTTPAK
;
A
#
# COMPACT_ATOMS: atom_id res chain seq x y z
N SER A 1 2.84 29.22 47.24
CA SER A 1 1.92 28.46 46.36
C SER A 1 2.76 27.69 45.36
N LEU A 2 2.28 26.53 44.90
CA LEU A 2 2.92 25.82 43.80
C LEU A 2 2.62 26.56 42.49
N PRO A 3 3.59 26.73 41.57
CA PRO A 3 3.31 27.19 40.23
C PRO A 3 2.35 26.22 39.53
N TYR A 4 1.36 26.76 38.83
CA TYR A 4 0.40 25.97 38.07
C TYR A 4 0.04 26.64 36.76
N GLN A 5 -0.48 25.85 35.83
CA GLN A 5 -1.06 26.31 34.58
C GLN A 5 -2.37 25.57 34.36
N ILE A 6 -3.45 26.32 34.14
CA ILE A 6 -4.72 25.79 33.66
C ILE A 6 -4.62 25.80 32.14
N GLU A 7 -4.47 24.62 31.55
CA GLU A 7 -4.43 24.45 30.10
C GLU A 7 -5.85 24.46 29.51
N GLN A 8 -6.74 23.69 30.13
CA GLN A 8 -8.14 23.61 29.75
C GLN A 8 -9.05 23.69 30.97
N TRP A 9 -10.16 24.42 30.82
CA TRP A 9 -11.24 24.47 31.82
C TRP A 9 -12.60 24.43 31.12
N ASP A 10 -13.27 23.28 31.23
CA ASP A 10 -14.62 23.06 30.72
C ASP A 10 -15.59 22.89 31.90
N SER A 11 -16.21 24.01 32.30
CA SER A 11 -17.17 24.01 33.41
C SER A 11 -18.49 23.34 33.07
N ILE A 12 -18.85 23.22 31.78
CA ILE A 12 -20.09 22.58 31.34
C ILE A 12 -19.91 21.06 31.35
N GLY A 13 -18.80 20.58 30.79
CA GLY A 13 -18.43 19.16 30.81
C GLY A 13 -17.82 18.69 32.14
N GLY A 14 -17.55 19.61 33.08
CA GLY A 14 -17.00 19.30 34.40
C GLY A 14 -15.56 18.76 34.35
N LYS A 15 -14.75 19.21 33.39
CA LYS A 15 -13.37 18.74 33.17
C LYS A 15 -12.39 19.90 33.25
N GLY A 16 -11.20 19.64 33.78
CA GLY A 16 -10.11 20.60 33.80
C GLY A 16 -8.76 19.89 33.70
N THR A 17 -7.84 20.52 32.98
CA THR A 17 -6.45 20.08 32.83
C THR A 17 -5.57 21.12 33.49
N VAL A 18 -4.86 20.72 34.55
CA VAL A 18 -3.99 21.61 35.31
C VAL A 18 -2.61 20.99 35.47
N TRP A 19 -1.59 21.70 34.99
CA TRP A 19 -0.20 21.35 35.22
C TRP A 19 0.28 21.99 36.52
N VAL A 20 0.95 21.23 37.38
CA VAL A 20 1.46 21.72 38.67
C VAL A 20 2.94 21.37 38.79
N LYS A 21 3.77 22.38 39.08
CA LYS A 21 5.20 22.17 39.30
C LYS A 21 5.45 21.70 40.74
N MET A 22 5.74 20.41 40.90
CA MET A 22 6.13 19.82 42.18
C MET A 22 7.66 19.89 42.37
N PRO A 23 8.18 20.39 43.51
CA PRO A 23 9.62 20.46 43.75
C PRO A 23 10.32 19.09 43.78
N THR A 24 9.68 18.10 44.42
CA THR A 24 10.20 16.74 44.56
C THR A 24 9.04 15.77 44.50
N ILE A 25 9.14 14.75 43.64
CA ILE A 25 8.23 13.61 43.62
C ILE A 25 9.01 12.38 44.10
N THR A 26 8.55 11.77 45.18
CA THR A 26 9.23 10.59 45.76
C THR A 26 8.47 9.34 45.33
N GLY A 27 9.15 8.43 44.61
CA GLY A 27 8.56 7.17 44.18
C GLY A 27 8.06 6.35 45.37
N ASN A 28 6.94 5.66 45.20
CA ASN A 28 6.29 4.82 46.24
C ASN A 28 5.93 5.58 47.54
N SER A 29 5.74 6.90 47.46
CA SER A 29 5.28 7.74 48.57
C SER A 29 4.00 8.47 48.21
N THR A 30 3.12 8.68 49.19
CA THR A 30 1.94 9.52 49.03
C THR A 30 2.31 10.96 49.38
N GLN A 31 2.03 11.89 48.46
CA GLN A 31 2.23 13.32 48.67
C GLN A 31 0.91 14.06 48.47
N GLU A 32 0.56 14.90 49.44
CA GLU A 32 -0.67 15.68 49.39
C GLU A 32 -0.50 16.93 48.53
N ILE A 33 -1.52 17.23 47.71
CA ILE A 33 -1.65 18.50 46.99
C ILE A 33 -2.90 19.19 47.50
N ILE A 34 -2.73 20.33 48.15
CA ILE A 34 -3.85 21.15 48.64
C ILE A 34 -4.24 22.14 47.55
N MET A 35 -5.47 22.01 47.04
CA MET A 35 -6.08 22.96 46.12
C MET A 35 -7.06 23.86 46.88
N TYR A 36 -6.98 25.16 46.68
CA TYR A 36 -7.99 26.11 47.16
C TYR A 36 -8.80 26.61 45.95
N TRP A 37 -10.13 26.56 46.02
CA TRP A 37 -11.02 26.98 44.93
C TRP A 37 -12.24 27.77 45.44
N GLY A 38 -13.00 28.38 44.52
CA GLY A 38 -14.29 29.00 44.82
C GLY A 38 -14.26 30.44 45.37
N LYS A 39 -13.07 31.01 45.61
CA LYS A 39 -12.94 32.42 46.01
C LYS A 39 -13.18 33.34 44.80
N SER A 40 -14.19 34.21 44.87
CA SER A 40 -14.49 35.19 43.83
C SER A 40 -13.57 36.42 43.91
N GLY A 41 -13.44 37.17 42.80
CA GLY A 41 -12.71 38.45 42.76
C GLY A 41 -11.19 38.34 42.79
N VAL A 42 -10.62 37.15 42.55
CA VAL A 42 -9.17 36.92 42.45
C VAL A 42 -8.77 36.62 41.00
N SER A 43 -7.68 37.23 40.55
CA SER A 43 -7.09 36.93 39.24
C SER A 43 -6.41 35.56 39.26
N SER A 44 -6.45 34.84 38.13
CA SER A 44 -5.72 33.58 37.98
C SER A 44 -4.21 33.81 38.02
N LEU A 45 -3.48 32.95 38.76
CA LEU A 45 -2.02 32.88 38.74
C LEU A 45 -1.48 31.81 37.77
N SER A 46 -2.35 31.31 36.86
CA SER A 46 -1.98 30.35 35.83
C SER A 46 -0.83 30.88 34.97
N SER A 47 0.26 30.12 34.89
CA SER A 47 1.46 30.52 34.15
C SER A 47 2.25 29.29 33.68
N GLY A 48 2.18 29.00 32.39
CA GLY A 48 2.94 27.92 31.77
C GLY A 48 4.44 28.12 31.92
N SER A 49 4.96 29.33 31.70
CA SER A 49 6.38 29.65 31.86
C SER A 49 6.91 29.45 33.28
N ASN A 50 6.09 29.60 34.33
CA ASN A 50 6.49 29.28 35.70
C ASN A 50 6.46 27.77 35.99
N VAL A 51 5.57 27.02 35.35
CA VAL A 51 5.52 25.55 35.44
C VAL A 51 6.68 24.91 34.66
N PHE A 52 6.77 25.26 33.37
CA PHE A 52 7.73 24.78 32.39
C PHE A 52 8.90 25.77 32.22
N ASN A 53 9.63 26.08 33.30
CA ASN A 53 10.71 27.06 33.23
C ASN A 53 12.05 26.48 32.73
N SER A 54 12.86 27.36 32.15
CA SER A 54 14.23 27.08 31.68
C SER A 54 15.18 26.62 32.79
N ALA A 55 14.95 27.03 34.04
CA ALA A 55 15.72 26.54 35.20
C ALA A 55 15.52 25.04 35.46
N ASN A 56 14.42 24.44 34.99
CA ASN A 56 14.18 22.99 34.97
C ASN A 56 14.50 22.37 33.59
N GLY A 57 15.30 23.07 32.78
CA GLY A 57 15.79 22.58 31.50
C GLY A 57 14.77 22.54 30.37
N TYR A 58 13.55 23.06 30.51
CA TYR A 58 12.61 23.16 29.38
C TYR A 58 13.10 24.20 28.37
N ALA A 59 13.06 23.83 27.08
CA ALA A 59 13.38 24.71 25.96
C ALA A 59 12.13 25.09 25.16
N SER A 60 11.18 24.16 24.99
CA SER A 60 9.87 24.40 24.40
C SER A 60 8.85 23.38 24.91
N VAL A 61 7.61 23.83 25.12
CA VAL A 61 6.45 23.00 25.49
C VAL A 61 5.23 23.56 24.75
N ILE A 62 4.62 22.72 23.92
CA ILE A 62 3.47 23.09 23.08
C ILE A 62 2.38 22.04 23.32
N HIS A 63 1.28 22.45 23.96
CA HIS A 63 0.12 21.59 24.26
C HIS A 63 -0.71 21.22 23.03
N LEU A 64 -0.47 21.85 21.87
CA LEU A 64 -1.20 21.56 20.63
C LEU A 64 -2.73 21.79 20.73
N GLY A 65 -3.18 22.60 21.69
CA GLY A 65 -4.56 23.06 21.80
C GLY A 65 -4.90 24.25 20.89
N ASP A 66 -6.04 24.89 21.17
CA ASP A 66 -6.60 25.97 20.33
C ASP A 66 -5.70 27.21 20.24
N SER A 67 -5.03 27.59 21.34
CA SER A 67 -4.18 28.79 21.41
C SER A 67 -2.81 28.63 20.76
N LEU A 68 -2.41 27.41 20.40
CA LEU A 68 -1.12 27.03 19.79
C LEU A 68 0.05 27.97 20.15
N THR A 69 0.46 27.93 21.42
CA THR A 69 1.57 28.71 21.97
C THR A 69 2.70 27.80 22.43
N ASP A 70 3.92 28.35 22.50
CA ASP A 70 5.01 27.75 23.25
C ASP A 70 5.04 28.36 24.65
N GLU A 71 4.89 27.55 25.68
CA GLU A 71 4.74 28.03 27.07
C GLU A 71 6.00 28.73 27.60
N ILE A 72 7.14 28.52 26.94
CA ILE A 72 8.43 29.14 27.27
C ILE A 72 8.62 30.44 26.47
N GLY A 73 7.97 30.55 25.30
CA GLY A 73 8.18 31.64 24.34
C GLY A 73 9.47 31.54 23.52
N THR A 74 10.14 30.38 23.49
CA THR A 74 11.34 30.15 22.69
C THR A 74 11.01 30.03 21.19
N THR A 75 9.86 29.47 20.88
CA THR A 75 9.40 29.16 19.53
C THR A 75 8.12 29.93 19.21
N THR A 76 7.78 30.03 17.92
CA THR A 76 6.58 30.72 17.43
C THR A 76 5.77 29.77 16.55
N PRO A 77 4.99 28.85 17.14
CA PRO A 77 4.17 27.90 16.41
C PRO A 77 3.20 28.59 15.45
N ALA A 78 3.30 28.27 14.17
CA ALA A 78 2.38 28.71 13.13
C ALA A 78 1.64 27.51 12.55
N ASN A 79 0.29 27.54 12.63
CA ASN A 79 -0.55 26.49 12.09
C ASN A 79 -0.54 26.49 10.56
N SER A 80 -0.23 25.35 9.96
CA SER A 80 -0.44 25.08 8.54
C SER A 80 -1.61 24.11 8.37
N SER A 81 -2.83 24.64 8.53
CA SER A 81 -4.11 23.95 8.23
C SER A 81 -4.46 22.71 9.06
N THR A 82 -3.80 22.46 10.20
CA THR A 82 -4.20 21.41 11.15
C THR A 82 -5.47 21.82 11.92
N VAL A 83 -6.21 20.85 12.44
CA VAL A 83 -7.52 21.06 13.10
C VAL A 83 -7.44 20.65 14.58
N ALA A 84 -8.01 21.45 15.49
CA ALA A 84 -8.05 21.11 16.90
C ALA A 84 -9.01 19.94 17.19
N THR A 85 -8.60 19.04 18.08
CA THR A 85 -9.35 17.83 18.47
C THR A 85 -9.20 17.54 19.96
N ASN A 86 -9.91 16.54 20.48
CA ASN A 86 -9.68 16.07 21.85
C ASN A 86 -8.36 15.32 21.91
N GLY A 87 -7.48 15.77 22.80
CA GLY A 87 -6.17 15.19 22.98
C GLY A 87 -6.16 14.01 23.95
N LEU A 88 -4.94 13.53 24.19
CA LEU A 88 -4.69 12.67 25.33
C LEU A 88 -4.78 13.49 26.63
N ILE A 89 -4.24 14.71 26.58
CA ILE A 89 -4.27 15.68 27.65
C ILE A 89 -4.89 16.94 27.08
N GLY A 90 -6.02 17.35 27.66
CA GLY A 90 -6.73 18.52 27.14
C GLY A 90 -7.09 18.42 25.65
N ARG A 91 -6.58 19.36 24.85
CA ARG A 91 -6.85 19.48 23.41
C ARG A 91 -5.58 19.22 22.62
N ALA A 92 -5.72 18.49 21.51
CA ALA A 92 -4.65 18.14 20.58
C ALA A 92 -4.93 18.69 19.17
N ARG A 93 -4.14 18.29 18.18
CA ARG A 93 -4.45 18.53 16.76
C ARG A 93 -4.45 17.27 15.92
N THR A 94 -5.37 17.26 14.95
CA THR A 94 -5.42 16.34 13.82
C THR A 94 -4.67 16.93 12.64
N PHE A 95 -3.84 16.10 12.03
CA PHE A 95 -2.99 16.37 10.87
C PHE A 95 -3.43 15.48 9.70
N ALA A 96 -3.52 16.07 8.51
CA ALA A 96 -3.59 15.34 7.25
C ALA A 96 -2.33 15.59 6.42
N SER A 97 -2.11 14.78 5.38
CA SER A 97 -0.97 14.96 4.47
C SER A 97 -0.93 16.39 3.92
N GLY A 98 0.23 17.04 4.01
CA GLY A 98 0.45 18.44 3.66
C GLY A 98 0.14 19.46 4.77
N GLN A 99 -0.36 19.03 5.93
CA GLN A 99 -0.68 19.88 7.07
C GLN A 99 0.31 19.69 8.21
N GLY A 100 0.72 20.78 8.87
CA GLY A 100 1.67 20.70 9.97
C GLY A 100 1.80 22.01 10.75
N ILE A 101 2.83 22.11 11.58
CA ILE A 101 3.07 23.29 12.41
C ILE A 101 4.54 23.68 12.30
N GLN A 102 4.78 24.90 11.82
CA GLN A 102 6.12 25.47 11.75
C GLN A 102 6.38 26.26 13.03
N CYS A 103 7.29 25.80 13.89
CA CYS A 103 7.60 26.44 15.17
C CYS A 103 8.66 27.54 15.08
N GLY A 104 9.23 27.75 13.89
CA GLY A 104 10.21 28.79 13.62
C GLY A 104 11.41 28.25 12.85
N THR A 105 12.10 29.13 12.12
CA THR A 105 13.25 28.77 11.27
C THR A 105 14.57 29.37 11.74
N ALA A 106 14.54 30.26 12.73
CA ALA A 106 15.70 30.96 13.27
C ALA A 106 15.71 30.99 14.82
N ILE A 107 15.50 29.83 15.44
CA ILE A 107 15.34 29.68 16.89
C ILE A 107 16.70 29.58 17.58
N THR A 108 17.01 30.48 18.49
CA THR A 108 18.31 30.50 19.20
C THR A 108 18.31 29.79 20.56
N GLY A 109 17.13 29.51 21.12
CA GLY A 109 16.97 28.92 22.47
C GLY A 109 16.85 27.39 22.55
N LEU A 110 16.98 26.68 21.43
CA LEU A 110 17.01 25.20 21.41
C LEU A 110 18.42 24.66 21.73
N PRO A 111 18.56 23.35 22.08
CA PRO A 111 19.85 22.76 22.38
C PRO A 111 20.88 22.92 21.24
N THR A 112 22.15 23.14 21.59
CA THR A 112 23.26 23.34 20.64
C THR A 112 24.48 22.49 20.99
N GLY A 113 25.37 22.31 20.02
CA GLY A 113 26.58 21.51 20.15
C GLY A 113 26.29 20.03 20.40
N SER A 114 27.05 19.45 21.33
CA SER A 114 26.96 18.06 21.78
C SER A 114 26.32 17.92 23.18
N GLY A 115 25.65 18.98 23.65
CA GLY A 115 25.03 19.04 24.97
C GLY A 115 23.86 18.04 25.13
N PRO A 116 23.48 17.74 26.38
CA PRO A 116 22.36 16.85 26.66
C PRO A 116 21.03 17.48 26.24
N PHE A 117 20.08 16.65 25.78
CA PHE A 117 18.73 17.10 25.50
C PHE A 117 17.71 15.96 25.55
N SER A 118 16.43 16.34 25.54
CA SER A 118 15.31 15.42 25.35
C SER A 118 14.28 16.01 24.39
N THR A 119 13.58 15.14 23.67
CA THR A 119 12.47 15.48 22.77
C THR A 119 11.35 14.47 23.00
N GLY A 120 10.13 14.95 23.23
CA GLY A 120 8.99 14.09 23.55
C GLY A 120 7.69 14.56 22.90
N VAL A 121 6.79 13.61 22.64
CA VAL A 121 5.47 13.85 22.03
C VAL A 121 4.54 12.65 22.25
N TRP A 122 3.24 12.89 22.26
CA TRP A 122 2.22 11.86 22.10
C TRP A 122 1.70 11.83 20.67
N ILE A 123 1.59 10.63 20.08
CA ILE A 123 1.03 10.46 18.75
C ILE A 123 -0.09 9.42 18.73
N ARG A 124 -1.07 9.62 17.85
CA ARG A 124 -2.03 8.61 17.41
C ARG A 124 -2.04 8.61 15.89
N SER A 125 -1.12 7.87 15.28
CA SER A 125 -0.89 7.92 13.84
C SER A 125 -1.82 6.97 13.07
N ALA A 126 -2.36 7.43 11.94
CA ALA A 126 -3.19 6.61 11.05
C ALA A 126 -2.35 5.81 10.04
N THR A 127 -1.08 6.18 9.83
CA THR A 127 -0.19 5.60 8.83
C THR A 127 1.23 5.43 9.39
N SER A 128 2.10 4.71 8.68
CA SER A 128 3.54 4.67 8.95
C SER A 128 4.33 5.20 7.75
N GLY A 129 5.65 5.33 7.89
CA GLY A 129 6.50 5.95 6.87
C GLY A 129 6.45 7.49 6.91
N THR A 130 6.30 8.07 8.10
CA THR A 130 6.10 9.51 8.29
C THR A 130 7.12 10.12 9.25
N ASP A 131 7.39 11.42 9.08
CA ASP A 131 8.09 12.23 10.07
C ASP A 131 7.07 12.73 11.11
N ILE A 132 7.41 12.65 12.39
CA ILE A 132 6.57 13.08 13.51
C ILE A 132 6.90 14.53 13.85
N LEU A 133 8.17 14.80 14.15
CA LEU A 133 8.67 16.14 14.40
C LEU A 133 10.16 16.16 14.10
N GLY A 134 10.70 17.35 13.85
CA GLY A 134 12.13 17.51 13.76
C GLY A 134 12.59 18.92 14.07
N TRP A 135 13.80 19.03 14.61
CA TRP A 135 14.44 20.31 14.91
C TRP A 135 15.95 20.29 14.61
N GLY A 136 16.52 21.47 14.40
CA GLY A 136 17.92 21.68 13.98
C GLY A 136 18.05 22.35 12.61
N LEU A 137 19.18 22.18 11.92
CA LEU A 137 19.42 22.76 10.59
C LEU A 137 19.37 21.71 9.48
N GLN A 138 18.80 22.10 8.33
CA GLN A 138 18.73 21.27 7.12
C GLN A 138 20.06 21.24 6.31
N GLN A 139 21.17 21.71 6.87
CA GLN A 139 22.45 21.87 6.14
C GLN A 139 23.50 20.82 6.55
N SER A 140 23.58 19.71 5.80
CA SER A 140 24.51 18.58 6.00
C SER A 140 24.48 17.91 7.40
N SER A 141 25.13 16.74 7.51
CA SER A 141 25.05 15.77 8.61
C SER A 141 25.35 16.34 10.03
N GLN A 142 24.77 15.72 11.08
CA GLN A 142 24.96 15.99 12.52
C GLN A 142 24.30 17.23 13.15
N LYS A 143 23.36 17.88 12.46
CA LYS A 143 22.78 19.16 12.88
C LYS A 143 21.27 19.13 13.12
N LYS A 144 20.65 17.95 13.11
CA LYS A 144 19.20 17.79 13.24
C LYS A 144 18.84 16.57 14.08
N VAL A 145 17.63 16.59 14.62
CA VAL A 145 16.94 15.47 15.23
C VAL A 145 15.62 15.35 14.51
N VAL A 146 15.36 14.20 13.87
CA VAL A 146 14.08 13.92 13.22
C VAL A 146 13.52 12.62 13.77
N MET A 147 12.37 12.72 14.43
CA MET A 147 11.64 11.57 14.95
C MET A 147 10.67 11.07 13.89
N GLN A 148 10.72 9.77 13.59
CA GLN A 148 9.98 9.16 12.50
C GLN A 148 9.23 7.93 12.98
N LEU A 149 8.04 7.69 12.43
CA LEU A 149 7.36 6.41 12.49
C LEU A 149 7.58 5.73 11.14
N VAL A 150 8.52 4.78 11.07
CA VAL A 150 8.89 4.11 9.81
C VAL A 150 8.02 2.86 9.55
N SER A 151 8.11 2.26 8.36
CA SER A 151 7.41 1.01 8.01
C SER A 151 8.38 -0.20 8.06
N PRO A 152 8.01 -1.36 8.62
CA PRO A 152 6.87 -1.59 9.51
C PRO A 152 6.89 -0.65 10.73
N PRO A 153 5.72 -0.32 11.33
CA PRO A 153 5.55 0.69 12.38
C PRO A 153 6.53 0.55 13.56
N ARG A 154 7.60 1.34 13.54
CA ARG A 154 8.57 1.46 14.64
C ARG A 154 9.11 2.88 14.69
N ILE A 155 9.58 3.34 15.86
CA ILE A 155 10.17 4.67 15.97
C ILE A 155 11.63 4.65 15.51
N ASN A 156 11.99 5.60 14.65
CA ASN A 156 13.36 5.85 14.25
C ASN A 156 13.73 7.30 14.54
N LEU A 157 14.92 7.50 15.09
CA LEU A 157 15.53 8.82 15.23
C LEU A 157 16.61 8.97 14.17
N ASP A 158 16.32 9.79 13.16
CA ASP A 158 17.30 10.19 12.14
C ASP A 158 18.05 11.45 12.61
N CYS A 159 19.25 11.23 13.13
CA CYS A 159 20.23 12.26 13.47
C CYS A 159 21.38 12.32 12.43
N TRP A 160 21.26 11.58 11.32
CA TRP A 160 22.14 11.48 10.15
C TRP A 160 23.67 11.39 10.45
N PHE A 161 24.12 10.13 10.64
CA PHE A 161 25.47 9.52 10.80
C PHE A 161 26.07 9.29 12.20
N GLY A 162 26.51 8.03 12.40
CA GLY A 162 27.69 7.61 13.19
C GLY A 162 27.42 6.92 14.53
N GLY A 163 26.65 7.56 15.41
CA GLY A 163 26.38 7.03 16.75
C GLY A 163 25.15 7.60 17.46
N ALA A 164 24.49 8.60 16.88
CA ALA A 164 23.33 9.26 17.48
C ALA A 164 21.97 8.80 16.90
N ASN A 165 21.97 7.88 15.94
CA ASN A 165 20.74 7.27 15.42
C ASN A 165 20.31 6.12 16.32
N VAL A 166 19.01 6.02 16.58
CA VAL A 166 18.42 4.89 17.31
C VAL A 166 17.12 4.48 16.65
N THR A 167 16.95 3.18 16.41
CA THR A 167 15.72 2.60 15.89
C THR A 167 15.15 1.65 16.93
N GLY A 168 13.87 1.84 17.25
CA GLY A 168 13.11 1.02 18.17
C GLY A 168 12.87 -0.40 17.66
N ALA A 169 12.68 -1.33 18.59
CA ALA A 169 12.28 -2.70 18.30
C ALA A 169 10.76 -2.90 18.49
N ALA A 170 10.13 -2.08 19.33
CA ALA A 170 8.70 -2.11 19.57
C ALA A 170 7.92 -1.79 18.29
N SER A 171 6.95 -2.65 17.99
CA SER A 171 5.92 -2.35 17.00
C SER A 171 4.98 -1.29 17.58
N ILE A 172 4.75 -0.22 16.83
CA ILE A 172 3.88 0.88 17.24
C ILE A 172 2.48 0.62 16.68
N PRO A 173 1.44 0.47 17.52
CA PRO A 173 0.08 0.33 17.02
C PRO A 173 -0.36 1.62 16.32
N LEU A 174 -0.94 1.46 15.13
CA LEU A 174 -1.60 2.56 14.44
C LEU A 174 -2.97 2.82 15.09
N SER A 175 -3.44 4.06 15.02
CA SER A 175 -4.71 4.54 15.59
C SER A 175 -4.82 4.44 17.12
N GLU A 176 -3.72 4.22 17.82
CA GLU A 176 -3.62 4.25 19.28
C GLU A 176 -2.63 5.33 19.77
N TRP A 177 -2.92 5.93 20.92
CA TRP A 177 -2.02 6.92 21.53
C TRP A 177 -0.75 6.26 22.07
N THR A 178 0.40 6.75 21.63
CA THR A 178 1.73 6.28 22.03
C THR A 178 2.57 7.46 22.49
N HIS A 179 3.17 7.34 23.67
CA HIS A 179 4.12 8.32 24.20
C HIS A 179 5.52 7.97 23.71
N ILE A 180 6.21 8.94 23.12
CA ILE A 180 7.55 8.75 22.61
C ILE A 180 8.47 9.79 23.21
N VAL A 181 9.58 9.34 23.81
CA VAL A 181 10.63 10.23 24.29
C VAL A 181 11.98 9.77 23.77
N HIS A 182 12.71 10.69 23.16
CA HIS A 182 14.10 10.55 22.78
C HIS A 182 14.96 11.39 23.73
N THR A 183 16.05 10.82 24.22
CA THR A 183 17.05 11.53 25.03
C THR A 183 18.43 11.34 24.44
N PHE A 184 19.29 12.35 24.50
CA PHE A 184 20.67 12.26 24.03
C PHE A 184 21.65 12.86 25.04
N GLN A 185 22.80 12.21 25.18
CA GLN A 185 23.98 12.70 25.90
C GLN A 185 25.25 12.04 25.34
N SER A 186 26.42 12.30 25.93
CA SER A 186 27.71 11.74 25.49
C SER A 186 27.76 10.22 25.39
N SER A 187 26.97 9.49 26.20
CA SER A 187 26.87 8.03 26.14
C SER A 187 26.06 7.51 24.94
N GLY A 188 25.40 8.38 24.19
CA GLY A 188 24.51 8.03 23.08
C GLY A 188 23.03 8.32 23.36
N PRO A 189 22.18 8.14 22.32
CA PRO A 189 20.74 8.32 22.40
C PRO A 189 20.04 7.15 23.09
N LYS A 190 18.89 7.44 23.67
CA LYS A 190 17.93 6.45 24.16
C LYS A 190 16.53 6.81 23.65
N LEU A 191 15.78 5.78 23.30
CA LEU A 191 14.40 5.87 22.85
C LEU A 191 13.51 5.15 23.85
N TYR A 192 12.50 5.84 24.33
CA TYR A 192 11.48 5.31 25.22
C TYR A 192 10.12 5.34 24.53
N VAL A 193 9.38 4.26 24.67
CA VAL A 193 8.00 4.11 24.20
C VAL A 193 7.13 3.79 25.41
N ASN A 194 6.07 4.56 25.62
CA ASN A 194 5.14 4.39 26.75
C ASN A 194 5.86 4.26 28.12
N GLY A 195 6.87 5.12 28.33
CA GLY A 195 7.62 5.16 29.59
C GLY A 195 8.70 4.08 29.75
N VAL A 196 8.85 3.16 28.79
CA VAL A 196 9.80 2.03 28.84
C VAL A 196 10.92 2.22 27.82
N LEU A 197 12.16 1.90 28.19
CA LEU A 197 13.30 1.92 27.26
C LEU A 197 13.08 0.88 26.16
N ASP A 198 12.98 1.32 24.92
CA ASP A 198 12.80 0.46 23.75
C ASP A 198 14.14 0.19 23.05
N ALA A 199 14.96 1.22 22.87
CA ALA A 199 16.25 1.08 22.22
C ALA A 199 17.29 2.11 22.68
N SER A 200 18.56 1.78 22.46
CA SER A 200 19.70 2.66 22.64
C SER A 200 20.80 2.31 21.64
N SER A 201 21.61 3.28 21.27
CA SER A 201 22.85 3.05 20.49
C SER A 201 24.08 3.48 21.29
N GLY A 202 25.27 3.14 20.80
CA GLY A 202 26.54 3.52 21.42
C GLY A 202 26.79 5.05 21.41
N SER A 203 27.95 5.48 21.93
CA SER A 203 28.32 6.89 21.96
C SER A 203 28.34 7.49 20.55
N GLY A 204 27.70 8.64 20.38
CA GLY A 204 27.73 9.44 19.16
C GLY A 204 28.04 10.91 19.46
N THR A 205 28.63 11.62 18.51
CA THR A 205 28.78 13.08 18.59
C THR A 205 27.65 13.76 17.81
N MET A 206 27.03 14.75 18.45
CA MET A 206 26.12 15.69 17.80
C MET A 206 26.75 17.08 17.76
N GLN A 207 26.45 17.85 16.72
CA GLN A 207 26.92 19.23 16.54
C GLN A 207 25.74 20.11 16.12
N LEU A 208 24.73 20.15 16.98
CA LEU A 208 23.55 20.99 16.77
C LEU A 208 23.95 22.46 16.63
N GLN A 209 23.41 23.14 15.64
CA GLN A 209 23.76 24.52 15.33
C GLN A 209 22.64 25.47 15.73
N SER A 210 23.03 26.70 16.09
CA SER A 210 22.12 27.82 16.28
C SER A 210 22.34 28.86 15.17
N PRO A 211 21.28 29.49 14.65
CA PRO A 211 19.88 29.22 15.00
C PRO A 211 19.39 27.89 14.42
N SER A 212 18.35 27.31 15.04
CA SER A 212 17.70 26.06 14.65
C SER A 212 16.32 26.29 14.02
N ARG A 213 15.83 25.32 13.27
CA ARG A 213 14.44 25.19 12.86
C ARG A 213 13.71 24.18 13.75
N TYR A 214 12.39 24.26 13.85
CA TYR A 214 11.54 23.23 14.47
C TYR A 214 10.21 23.11 13.71
N ASP A 215 9.83 21.88 13.37
CA ASP A 215 8.55 21.53 12.74
C ASP A 215 7.89 20.35 13.48
N ILE A 216 6.55 20.34 13.52
CA ILE A 216 5.70 19.26 14.04
C ILE A 216 4.75 18.80 12.92
N GLY A 217 4.51 17.49 12.82
CA GLY A 217 3.74 16.87 11.74
C GLY A 217 4.57 16.63 10.47
N GLY A 218 5.89 16.75 10.55
CA GLY A 218 6.79 16.67 9.41
C GLY A 218 8.20 17.16 9.72
N TRP A 219 8.99 17.33 8.66
CA TRP A 219 10.33 17.92 8.75
C TRP A 219 10.62 18.84 7.58
N ALA A 220 11.25 19.96 7.88
CA ALA A 220 11.73 20.92 6.91
C ALA A 220 10.66 21.45 5.93
N GLY A 221 9.41 21.54 6.39
CA GLY A 221 8.27 22.08 5.63
C GLY A 221 7.62 21.05 4.71
N THR A 222 8.08 19.79 4.78
CA THR A 222 7.36 18.64 4.22
C THR A 222 6.57 18.00 5.35
N TYR A 223 5.24 18.06 5.25
CA TYR A 223 4.34 17.52 6.25
C TYR A 223 3.64 16.26 5.73
N ASN A 224 4.02 15.11 6.27
CA ASN A 224 3.55 13.79 5.83
C ASN A 224 2.83 13.01 6.94
N PHE A 225 2.75 13.54 8.16
CA PHE A 225 2.05 12.88 9.25
C PHE A 225 0.53 12.94 9.05
N VAL A 226 -0.12 11.80 9.27
CA VAL A 226 -1.57 11.67 9.27
C VAL A 226 -2.00 11.05 10.58
N GLY A 227 -2.87 11.73 11.32
CA GLY A 227 -3.34 11.31 12.65
C GLY A 227 -3.34 12.48 13.64
N ASP A 228 -3.29 12.17 14.93
CA ASP A 228 -3.32 13.18 15.99
C ASP A 228 -1.98 13.27 16.73
N MET A 229 -1.62 14.47 17.18
CA MET A 229 -0.47 14.69 18.08
C MET A 229 -0.84 15.59 19.25
N ASP A 230 -0.17 15.34 20.37
CA ASP A 230 -0.36 16.06 21.61
C ASP A 230 0.99 16.25 22.35
N GLU A 231 1.09 17.28 23.18
CA GLU A 231 2.20 17.52 24.12
C GLU A 231 3.63 17.46 23.53
N ALA A 232 3.93 18.31 22.54
CA ALA A 232 5.27 18.35 21.96
C ALA A 232 6.27 19.13 22.84
N ARG A 233 7.41 18.52 23.18
CA ARG A 233 8.38 19.06 24.16
C ARG A 233 9.82 18.93 23.69
N ILE A 234 10.63 19.96 23.98
CA ILE A 234 12.10 19.94 23.87
C ILE A 234 12.70 20.43 25.19
N SER A 235 13.74 19.74 25.69
CA SER A 235 14.48 20.11 26.91
C SER A 235 15.99 20.13 26.66
N ASN A 236 16.71 21.06 27.31
CA ASN A 236 18.17 21.19 27.36
C ASN A 236 18.84 20.24 28.38
N VAL A 237 18.13 19.19 28.81
CA VAL A 237 18.58 18.19 29.78
C VAL A 237 18.14 16.80 29.32
N VAL A 238 18.83 15.76 29.79
CA VAL A 238 18.34 14.37 29.69
C VAL A 238 17.26 14.16 30.75
N ARG A 239 16.03 13.90 30.32
CA ARG A 239 14.97 13.37 31.19
C ARG A 239 15.35 11.92 31.54
N SER A 240 15.48 11.64 32.84
CA SER A 240 15.84 10.30 33.31
C SER A 240 14.74 9.28 32.95
N ALA A 241 15.07 7.98 32.98
CA ALA A 241 14.07 6.92 32.78
C ALA A 241 12.89 7.05 33.76
N ASP A 242 13.16 7.42 35.02
CA ASP A 242 12.12 7.66 36.03
C ASP A 242 11.24 8.86 35.68
N TRP A 243 11.82 9.95 35.15
CA TRP A 243 11.05 11.10 34.69
C TRP A 243 10.15 10.74 33.51
N VAL A 244 10.68 10.03 32.52
CA VAL A 244 9.95 9.62 31.32
C VAL A 244 8.81 8.64 31.69
N LYS A 245 9.08 7.72 32.61
CA LYS A 245 8.04 6.84 33.17
C LYS A 245 6.99 7.64 33.93
N LEU A 246 7.39 8.60 34.76
CA LEU A 246 6.46 9.45 35.51
C LEU A 246 5.56 10.27 34.58
N GLU A 247 6.12 10.85 33.51
CA GLU A 247 5.33 11.55 32.49
C GLU A 247 4.29 10.62 31.88
N TYR A 248 4.69 9.44 31.39
CA TYR A 248 3.74 8.48 30.83
C TYR A 248 2.66 8.07 31.84
N GLU A 249 3.05 7.67 33.05
CA GLU A 249 2.13 7.18 34.09
C GLU A 249 1.16 8.24 34.59
N ASN A 250 1.55 9.52 34.54
CA ASN A 250 0.69 10.65 34.91
C ASN A 250 -0.29 11.05 33.80
N GLN A 251 0.09 10.82 32.55
CA GLN A 251 -0.59 11.38 31.37
C GLN A 251 -1.45 10.35 30.63
N LYS A 252 -1.13 9.06 30.76
CA LYS A 252 -1.85 8.00 30.07
C LYS A 252 -3.32 7.95 30.47
N PRO A 253 -4.21 7.42 29.60
CA PRO A 253 -5.58 7.15 29.99
C PRO A 253 -5.61 6.26 31.23
N LEU A 254 -6.53 6.56 32.15
CA LEU A 254 -6.69 5.81 33.40
C LEU A 254 -5.43 5.83 34.29
N GLN A 255 -4.73 6.98 34.32
CA GLN A 255 -3.55 7.19 35.17
C GLN A 255 -3.82 6.82 36.64
N THR A 256 -2.82 6.20 37.27
CA THR A 256 -2.91 5.73 38.66
C THR A 256 -2.09 6.56 39.64
N LEU A 257 -1.39 7.59 39.16
CA LEU A 257 -0.43 8.39 39.92
C LEU A 257 -1.09 9.44 40.82
N VAL A 258 -2.02 10.22 40.28
CA VAL A 258 -2.71 11.33 40.96
C VAL A 258 -4.11 10.89 41.35
N GLY A 259 -4.49 11.05 42.62
CA GLY A 259 -5.85 10.80 43.09
C GLY A 259 -6.80 11.98 42.90
N GLY A 260 -8.10 11.70 42.92
CA GLY A 260 -9.14 12.74 42.97
C GLY A 260 -9.17 13.53 44.29
N ILE A 261 -10.09 14.50 44.37
CA ILE A 261 -10.38 15.21 45.63
C ILE A 261 -10.95 14.19 46.63
N VAL A 262 -10.30 14.06 47.79
CA VAL A 262 -10.72 13.13 48.85
C VAL A 262 -12.09 13.55 49.37
N PRO A 263 -13.16 12.77 49.14
CA PRO A 263 -14.49 13.13 49.64
C PRO A 263 -14.52 12.98 51.17
N PRO A 264 -15.27 13.80 51.90
CA PRO A 264 -15.45 13.61 53.34
C PRO A 264 -16.28 12.34 53.64
N GLY A 265 -16.09 11.76 54.83
CA GLY A 265 -16.87 10.60 55.32
C GLY A 265 -16.06 9.31 55.38
N SER A 266 -16.76 8.19 55.63
CA SER A 266 -16.18 6.84 55.75
C SER A 266 -17.01 5.74 55.07
N ALA A 267 -18.07 6.11 54.35
CA ALA A 267 -18.96 5.16 53.70
C ALA A 267 -18.23 4.44 52.55
N PHE A 268 -18.36 3.12 52.49
CA PHE A 268 -17.81 2.28 51.43
C PHE A 268 -18.85 1.25 50.96
N SER A 269 -19.32 1.37 49.73
CA SER A 269 -20.28 0.43 49.13
C SER A 269 -20.33 0.58 47.61
N VAL A 270 -20.91 -0.41 46.91
CA VAL A 270 -21.20 -0.35 45.47
C VAL A 270 -22.64 -0.80 45.22
N SER A 271 -23.33 -0.13 44.30
CA SER A 271 -24.65 -0.51 43.80
C SER A 271 -24.67 -0.48 42.28
N PRO A 272 -25.27 -1.47 41.60
CA PRO A 272 -25.82 -2.70 42.16
C PRO A 272 -24.72 -3.65 42.66
N THR A 273 -25.07 -4.62 43.52
CA THR A 273 -24.12 -5.60 44.08
C THR A 273 -23.85 -6.79 43.15
N SER A 274 -24.64 -6.94 42.08
CA SER A 274 -24.40 -7.85 40.97
C SER A 274 -25.07 -7.29 39.71
N VAL A 275 -24.58 -7.70 38.54
CA VAL A 275 -25.10 -7.29 37.24
C VAL A 275 -25.35 -8.54 36.41
N THR A 276 -26.56 -8.66 35.85
CA THR A 276 -26.84 -9.52 34.69
C THR A 276 -27.38 -8.62 33.60
N MET A 277 -26.75 -8.64 32.43
CA MET A 277 -27.09 -7.73 31.33
C MET A 277 -26.89 -8.41 29.97
N ASN A 278 -27.53 -7.88 28.95
CA ASN A 278 -27.29 -8.30 27.58
C ASN A 278 -26.00 -7.63 27.07
N GLU A 279 -25.30 -8.30 26.17
CA GLU A 279 -24.22 -7.68 25.42
C GLU A 279 -24.64 -6.41 24.66
N SER A 280 -23.68 -5.55 24.32
CA SER A 280 -23.90 -4.27 23.63
C SER A 280 -24.87 -3.31 24.32
N THR A 281 -25.26 -3.58 25.56
CA THR A 281 -26.01 -2.67 26.43
C THR A 281 -25.09 -2.05 27.47
N SER A 282 -25.58 -1.03 28.17
CA SER A 282 -24.84 -0.37 29.24
C SER A 282 -25.55 -0.50 30.59
N THR A 283 -24.76 -0.53 31.65
CA THR A 283 -25.23 -0.43 33.03
C THR A 283 -24.36 0.53 33.81
N THR A 284 -24.93 1.23 34.77
CA THR A 284 -24.21 2.20 35.61
C THR A 284 -23.99 1.60 36.99
N LEU A 285 -22.73 1.52 37.41
CA LEU A 285 -22.33 1.19 38.76
C LEU A 285 -22.00 2.48 39.53
N THR A 286 -22.48 2.57 40.76
CA THR A 286 -22.25 3.72 41.64
C THR A 286 -21.65 3.23 42.95
N ALA A 287 -20.54 3.84 43.34
CA ALA A 287 -19.83 3.56 44.57
C ALA A 287 -19.93 4.72 45.56
N GLN A 288 -19.87 4.40 46.85
CA GLN A 288 -19.56 5.32 47.93
C GLN A 288 -18.15 5.01 48.42
N ALA A 289 -17.30 6.01 48.58
CA ALA A 289 -15.93 5.85 49.07
C ALA A 289 -15.44 7.12 49.79
N GLY A 290 -16.20 7.57 50.79
CA GLY A 290 -15.83 8.75 51.59
C GLY A 290 -14.50 8.50 52.31
N GLY A 291 -13.54 9.40 52.14
CA GLY A 291 -12.19 9.32 52.70
C GLY A 291 -11.17 8.60 51.80
N ALA A 292 -11.57 8.09 50.64
CA ALA A 292 -10.67 7.40 49.72
C ALA A 292 -9.73 8.41 49.02
N GLN A 293 -8.44 8.09 49.01
CA GLN A 293 -7.39 8.84 48.32
C GLN A 293 -7.33 8.52 46.82
N LYS A 294 -7.77 7.31 46.44
CA LYS A 294 -7.78 6.83 45.06
C LYS A 294 -8.83 5.74 44.90
N VAL A 295 -9.54 5.73 43.77
CA VAL A 295 -10.53 4.69 43.47
C VAL A 295 -10.31 4.14 42.06
N TYR A 296 -10.63 2.87 41.88
CA TYR A 296 -10.47 2.12 40.65
C TYR A 296 -11.70 1.26 40.37
N TRP A 297 -12.09 1.20 39.10
CA TRP A 297 -12.97 0.16 38.56
C TRP A 297 -12.11 -0.79 37.74
N ILE A 298 -12.21 -2.09 38.01
CA ILE A 298 -11.37 -3.13 37.40
C ILE A 298 -12.28 -4.23 36.89
N TYR A 299 -12.16 -4.59 35.61
CA TYR A 299 -12.76 -5.79 35.05
C TYR A 299 -11.84 -6.97 35.32
N LYS A 300 -12.36 -8.05 35.91
CA LYS A 300 -11.60 -9.26 36.23
C LYS A 300 -12.22 -10.46 35.56
N LYS A 301 -11.40 -11.20 34.81
CA LYS A 301 -11.77 -12.46 34.17
C LYS A 301 -10.70 -13.50 34.43
N GLY A 302 -11.00 -14.46 35.30
CA GLY A 302 -10.00 -15.38 35.84
C GLY A 302 -8.88 -14.63 36.58
N ALA A 303 -7.63 -14.86 36.19
CA ALA A 303 -6.47 -14.16 36.74
C ALA A 303 -6.15 -12.83 36.03
N GLN A 304 -6.85 -12.49 34.94
CA GLN A 304 -6.62 -11.26 34.17
C GLN A 304 -7.42 -10.11 34.78
N GLU A 305 -6.75 -8.97 34.96
CA GLU A 305 -7.35 -7.72 35.44
C GLU A 305 -7.17 -6.62 34.39
N THR A 306 -8.23 -5.87 34.11
CA THR A 306 -8.20 -4.73 33.18
C THR A 306 -8.78 -3.52 33.88
N LEU A 307 -8.02 -2.42 33.92
CA LEU A 307 -8.47 -1.17 34.52
C LEU A 307 -9.54 -0.53 33.61
N LEU A 308 -10.70 -0.21 34.18
CA LEU A 308 -11.85 0.36 33.47
C LEU A 308 -11.97 1.87 33.67
N ALA A 309 -11.78 2.34 34.90
CA ALA A 309 -11.84 3.75 35.26
C ALA A 309 -11.05 4.03 36.54
N THR A 310 -10.60 5.27 36.71
CA THR A 310 -9.98 5.78 37.93
C THR A 310 -10.69 7.05 38.39
N ASP A 311 -10.66 7.35 39.68
CA ASP A 311 -11.12 8.62 40.28
C ASP A 311 -12.60 8.96 40.04
N GLN A 312 -13.40 7.97 39.68
CA GLN A 312 -14.83 8.12 39.43
C GLN A 312 -15.61 7.23 40.38
N LEU A 313 -16.58 7.80 41.08
CA LEU A 313 -17.52 7.05 41.92
C LEU A 313 -18.65 6.43 41.10
N THR A 314 -18.84 6.86 39.85
CA THR A 314 -19.84 6.30 38.96
C THR A 314 -19.16 5.84 37.68
N TYR A 315 -19.47 4.62 37.22
CA TYR A 315 -18.91 4.06 36.01
C TYR A 315 -20.00 3.39 35.17
N ALA A 316 -20.10 3.78 33.90
CA ALA A 316 -20.98 3.14 32.92
C ALA A 316 -20.21 2.02 32.21
N TYR A 317 -20.50 0.78 32.56
CA TYR A 317 -19.95 -0.39 31.86
C TYR A 317 -20.79 -0.68 30.62
N ILE A 318 -20.13 -0.80 29.47
CA ILE A 318 -20.75 -1.24 28.21
C ILE A 318 -20.22 -2.63 27.92
N ALA A 319 -21.12 -3.61 27.86
CA ALA A 319 -20.73 -4.98 27.52
C ALA A 319 -20.34 -5.05 26.03
N PRO A 320 -19.17 -5.61 25.65
CA PRO A 320 -18.84 -5.83 24.24
C PRO A 320 -19.74 -6.90 23.63
N ARG A 321 -19.70 -7.08 22.30
CA ARG A 321 -20.21 -8.30 21.66
C ARG A 321 -19.42 -9.51 22.16
N ILE A 322 -20.10 -10.59 22.48
CA ILE A 322 -19.50 -11.84 22.99
C ILE A 322 -20.03 -13.05 22.22
N THR A 323 -19.35 -14.19 22.39
CA THR A 323 -19.79 -15.50 21.90
C THR A 323 -19.98 -16.43 23.10
N GLY A 324 -21.19 -16.89 23.32
CA GLY A 324 -21.62 -17.60 24.52
C GLY A 324 -21.73 -16.69 25.74
N ASN A 325 -22.60 -17.06 26.70
CA ASN A 325 -22.73 -16.32 27.96
C ASN A 325 -21.37 -16.24 28.66
N ASP A 326 -21.06 -15.04 29.15
CA ASP A 326 -19.79 -14.75 29.78
C ASP A 326 -19.98 -14.32 31.22
N SER A 327 -18.99 -14.63 32.06
CA SER A 327 -19.01 -14.27 33.48
C SER A 327 -17.67 -13.66 33.88
N ALA A 328 -17.75 -12.56 34.61
CA ALA A 328 -16.63 -11.79 35.07
C ALA A 328 -16.97 -11.10 36.41
N ILE A 329 -16.03 -10.32 36.92
CA ILE A 329 -16.22 -9.47 38.09
C ILE A 329 -15.88 -8.04 37.70
N ILE A 330 -16.75 -7.10 38.00
CA ILE A 330 -16.37 -5.69 38.08
C ILE A 330 -16.00 -5.41 39.52
N GLN A 331 -14.71 -5.22 39.77
CA GLN A 331 -14.16 -4.92 41.08
C GLN A 331 -14.05 -3.41 41.27
N PHE A 332 -14.62 -2.89 42.35
CA PHE A 332 -14.36 -1.55 42.82
C PHE A 332 -13.32 -1.59 43.95
N LYS A 333 -12.22 -0.85 43.79
CA LYS A 333 -11.12 -0.80 44.74
C LYS A 333 -10.93 0.64 45.21
N ALA A 334 -10.89 0.87 46.51
CA ALA A 334 -10.63 2.18 47.09
C ALA A 334 -9.44 2.12 48.05
N LEU A 335 -8.50 3.04 47.87
CA LEU A 335 -7.33 3.22 48.71
C LEU A 335 -7.63 4.28 49.78
N PHE A 336 -7.57 3.89 51.05
CA PHE A 336 -7.65 4.78 52.20
C PHE A 336 -6.30 4.86 52.90
N THR A 337 -6.12 5.85 53.78
CA THR A 337 -4.91 5.96 54.62
C THR A 337 -4.66 4.69 55.45
N GLY A 338 -5.72 4.02 55.91
CA GLY A 338 -5.64 2.79 56.71
C GLY A 338 -5.51 1.49 55.91
N GLY A 339 -5.46 1.56 54.57
CA GLY A 339 -5.37 0.39 53.71
C GLY A 339 -6.36 0.41 52.54
N THR A 340 -6.35 -0.65 51.75
CA THR A 340 -7.24 -0.81 50.60
C THR A 340 -8.50 -1.56 50.99
N GLN A 341 -9.66 -1.10 50.53
CA GLN A 341 -10.91 -1.85 50.57
C GLN A 341 -11.37 -2.18 49.14
N THR A 342 -12.14 -3.27 49.00
CA THR A 342 -12.53 -3.80 47.70
C THR A 342 -13.92 -4.40 47.76
N VAL A 343 -14.72 -4.18 46.70
CA VAL A 343 -16.01 -4.82 46.48
C VAL A 343 -15.99 -5.48 45.11
N ASP A 344 -16.30 -6.76 45.06
CA ASP A 344 -16.49 -7.50 43.82
C ASP A 344 -17.98 -7.48 43.45
N VAL A 345 -18.29 -7.00 42.25
CA VAL A 345 -19.63 -7.04 41.65
C VAL A 345 -19.63 -8.15 40.61
N PRO A 346 -20.26 -9.31 40.86
CA PRO A 346 -20.40 -10.35 39.85
C PRO A 346 -21.13 -9.81 38.63
N LEU A 347 -20.56 -10.05 37.45
CA LEU A 347 -21.09 -9.65 36.15
C LEU A 347 -21.39 -10.91 35.34
N THR A 348 -22.62 -11.03 34.87
CA THR A 348 -23.01 -12.00 33.83
C THR A 348 -23.44 -11.22 32.59
N VAL A 349 -22.76 -11.44 31.48
CA VAL A 349 -23.17 -10.91 30.17
C VAL A 349 -23.80 -12.04 29.38
N LEU A 350 -25.03 -11.82 28.93
CA LEU A 350 -25.79 -12.77 28.15
C LEU A 350 -25.48 -12.58 26.66
N ASP A 351 -25.10 -13.67 25.99
CA ASP A 351 -25.04 -13.74 24.54
C ASP A 351 -26.48 -13.81 24.03
N THR A 352 -26.92 -12.71 23.44
CA THR A 352 -28.30 -12.53 22.96
C THR A 352 -28.35 -12.29 21.47
N VAL A 353 -27.19 -12.06 20.84
CA VAL A 353 -27.03 -11.77 19.44
C VAL A 353 -26.18 -12.90 18.84
N PRO A 354 -26.79 -13.80 18.07
CA PRO A 354 -26.05 -14.93 17.53
C PRO A 354 -24.97 -14.45 16.54
N ASP A 355 -23.80 -15.10 16.58
CA ASP A 355 -22.76 -14.92 15.57
C ASP A 355 -23.22 -15.41 14.18
N PRO A 356 -22.66 -14.92 13.08
CA PRO A 356 -23.04 -15.34 11.74
C PRO A 356 -22.89 -16.87 11.55
N ALA A 357 -24.01 -17.56 11.31
CA ALA A 357 -24.04 -18.98 10.99
C ALA A 357 -24.27 -19.17 9.48
N PHE A 358 -23.21 -19.49 8.75
CA PHE A 358 -23.28 -19.55 7.30
C PHE A 358 -22.46 -20.70 6.70
N THR A 359 -22.84 -21.07 5.47
CA THR A 359 -22.09 -21.99 4.62
C THR A 359 -21.76 -21.32 3.30
N LEU A 360 -20.68 -21.74 2.65
CA LEU A 360 -20.37 -21.30 1.29
C LEU A 360 -20.99 -22.25 0.27
N VAL A 361 -21.78 -21.71 -0.64
CA VAL A 361 -22.46 -22.43 -1.70
C VAL A 361 -21.85 -22.01 -3.04
N PRO A 362 -20.88 -22.77 -3.58
CA PRO A 362 -20.40 -22.53 -4.93
C PRO A 362 -21.46 -22.99 -5.94
N SER A 363 -21.59 -22.28 -7.05
CA SER A 363 -22.49 -22.67 -8.15
C SER A 363 -22.06 -23.98 -8.82
N THR A 364 -20.80 -24.38 -8.65
CA THR A 364 -20.24 -25.68 -9.05
C THR A 364 -18.99 -26.00 -8.20
N THR A 365 -18.73 -27.29 -7.95
CA THR A 365 -17.49 -27.77 -7.32
C THR A 365 -16.39 -28.13 -8.33
N GLN A 366 -16.74 -28.16 -9.62
CA GLN A 366 -15.86 -28.40 -10.76
C GLN A 366 -16.01 -27.23 -11.74
N TRP A 367 -14.97 -26.42 -11.88
CA TRP A 367 -15.02 -25.21 -12.70
C TRP A 367 -14.02 -25.28 -13.86
N ASP A 368 -14.49 -24.94 -15.06
CA ASP A 368 -13.65 -24.88 -16.26
C ASP A 368 -12.75 -23.63 -16.31
N GLY A 369 -12.97 -22.68 -15.39
CA GLY A 369 -12.23 -21.43 -15.36
C GLY A 369 -12.63 -20.43 -16.46
N ARG A 370 -13.76 -20.64 -17.16
CA ARG A 370 -14.22 -19.85 -18.31
C ARG A 370 -15.66 -19.37 -18.17
N GLN A 371 -16.55 -20.27 -17.77
CA GLN A 371 -17.92 -19.88 -17.45
C GLN A 371 -17.93 -19.04 -16.18
N THR A 372 -18.80 -18.03 -16.10
CA THR A 372 -18.96 -17.30 -14.84
C THR A 372 -19.47 -18.26 -13.77
N MET A 373 -18.78 -18.31 -12.63
CA MET A 373 -19.26 -19.02 -11.44
C MET A 373 -19.37 -18.06 -10.27
N THR A 374 -20.20 -18.42 -9.29
CA THR A 374 -20.35 -17.65 -8.05
C THR A 374 -20.09 -18.54 -6.84
N VAL A 375 -19.66 -17.92 -5.75
CA VAL A 375 -19.69 -18.51 -4.41
C VAL A 375 -20.53 -17.58 -3.55
N THR A 376 -21.65 -18.08 -3.05
CA THR A 376 -22.59 -17.29 -2.24
C THR A 376 -22.57 -17.77 -0.79
N ALA A 377 -22.62 -16.82 0.14
CA ALA A 377 -22.80 -17.09 1.55
C ALA A 377 -24.29 -17.35 1.83
N ASN A 378 -24.62 -18.56 2.28
CA ASN A 378 -25.94 -18.88 2.80
C ASN A 378 -25.96 -18.66 4.31
N ILE A 379 -26.46 -17.50 4.74
CA ILE A 379 -26.48 -17.08 6.15
C ILE A 379 -27.82 -17.50 6.77
N THR A 380 -27.81 -18.61 7.49
CA THR A 380 -29.02 -19.27 7.99
C THR A 380 -29.74 -18.49 9.10
N ASN A 381 -29.02 -17.66 9.85
CA ASN A 381 -29.55 -16.92 11.01
C ASN A 381 -29.61 -15.39 10.80
N LEU A 382 -29.58 -14.91 9.55
CA LEU A 382 -29.60 -13.47 9.25
C LEU A 382 -30.82 -12.76 9.86
N ALA A 383 -32.02 -13.36 9.77
CA ALA A 383 -33.24 -12.78 10.33
C ALA A 383 -33.18 -12.63 11.86
N ALA A 384 -32.53 -13.57 12.55
CA ALA A 384 -32.34 -13.50 14.00
C ALA A 384 -31.40 -12.33 14.36
N MET A 385 -30.28 -12.18 13.65
CA MET A 385 -29.35 -11.07 13.84
C MET A 385 -30.00 -9.71 13.52
N GLN A 386 -30.80 -9.62 12.46
CA GLN A 386 -31.55 -8.42 12.11
C GLN A 386 -32.56 -8.03 13.20
N SER A 387 -33.29 -9.00 13.73
CA SER A 387 -34.26 -8.79 14.82
C SER A 387 -33.58 -8.30 16.10
N ALA A 388 -32.31 -8.68 16.31
CA ALA A 388 -31.49 -8.22 17.42
C ALA A 388 -30.80 -6.86 17.17
N GLY A 389 -30.95 -6.26 15.98
CA GLY A 389 -30.32 -4.98 15.62
C GLY A 389 -28.91 -5.08 15.03
N PHE A 390 -28.42 -6.30 14.77
CA PHE A 390 -27.06 -6.60 14.28
C PHE A 390 -27.07 -7.23 12.88
N GLY A 391 -28.01 -6.81 12.03
CA GLY A 391 -28.15 -7.31 10.65
C GLY A 391 -27.09 -6.79 9.66
N THR A 392 -26.30 -5.80 10.04
CA THR A 392 -25.19 -5.28 9.23
C THR A 392 -23.97 -6.17 9.43
N LEU A 393 -23.49 -6.75 8.33
CA LEU A 393 -22.40 -7.73 8.35
C LEU A 393 -21.19 -7.19 7.57
N ASN A 394 -19.99 -7.47 8.11
CA ASN A 394 -18.72 -7.22 7.44
C ASN A 394 -18.30 -8.46 6.66
N TYR A 395 -17.87 -8.32 5.40
CA TYR A 395 -17.49 -9.44 4.53
C TYR A 395 -16.06 -9.28 4.05
N LYS A 396 -15.24 -10.32 4.23
CA LYS A 396 -13.87 -10.36 3.70
C LYS A 396 -13.61 -11.65 2.93
N TRP A 397 -13.63 -11.55 1.60
CA TRP A 397 -13.34 -12.64 0.68
C TRP A 397 -11.84 -12.78 0.40
N SER A 398 -11.36 -14.02 0.32
CA SER A 398 -10.03 -14.34 -0.19
C SER A 398 -10.06 -15.60 -1.07
N VAL A 399 -9.11 -15.67 -2.00
CA VAL A 399 -8.95 -16.80 -2.93
C VAL A 399 -7.48 -17.19 -2.95
N SER A 400 -7.19 -18.49 -2.84
CA SER A 400 -5.83 -19.02 -2.93
C SER A 400 -5.80 -20.31 -3.77
N GLY A 401 -4.58 -20.78 -4.07
CA GLY A 401 -4.33 -21.97 -4.89
C GLY A 401 -4.25 -21.68 -6.39
N VAL A 402 -5.08 -20.78 -6.90
CA VAL A 402 -5.14 -20.46 -8.35
C VAL A 402 -5.35 -18.96 -8.56
N ALA A 403 -4.69 -18.38 -9.56
CA ALA A 403 -4.91 -16.98 -9.97
C ALA A 403 -6.22 -16.85 -10.78
N VAL A 404 -7.06 -15.89 -10.41
CA VAL A 404 -8.40 -15.70 -10.98
C VAL A 404 -8.74 -14.24 -11.21
N ILE A 405 -9.67 -13.98 -12.15
CA ILE A 405 -10.40 -12.72 -12.24
C ILE A 405 -11.64 -12.85 -11.34
N LYS A 406 -11.75 -11.96 -10.36
CA LYS A 406 -12.78 -11.99 -9.33
C LYS A 406 -13.40 -10.63 -9.09
N GLN A 407 -14.67 -10.62 -8.68
CA GLN A 407 -15.39 -9.47 -8.18
C GLN A 407 -16.11 -9.87 -6.90
N ALA A 408 -15.83 -9.18 -5.80
CA ALA A 408 -16.46 -9.43 -4.52
C ALA A 408 -17.58 -8.42 -4.26
N SER A 409 -18.69 -8.91 -3.70
CA SER A 409 -19.76 -8.12 -3.12
C SER A 409 -20.19 -8.72 -1.78
N ASN A 410 -21.10 -8.06 -1.08
CA ASN A 410 -21.65 -8.59 0.17
C ASN A 410 -22.32 -9.96 -0.10
N GLY A 411 -21.82 -10.99 0.57
CA GLY A 411 -22.34 -12.34 0.48
C GLY A 411 -22.13 -13.06 -0.84
N THR A 412 -21.52 -12.47 -1.87
CA THR A 412 -21.22 -13.17 -3.14
C THR A 412 -19.82 -12.84 -3.68
N LEU A 413 -19.11 -13.87 -4.11
CA LEU A 413 -17.88 -13.77 -4.90
C LEU A 413 -18.17 -14.26 -6.32
N THR A 414 -17.99 -13.40 -7.32
CA THR A 414 -18.11 -13.75 -8.74
C THR A 414 -16.73 -14.02 -9.32
N LEU A 415 -16.57 -15.15 -9.98
CA LEU A 415 -15.34 -15.58 -10.65
C LEU A 415 -15.63 -15.75 -12.15
N THR A 416 -14.89 -15.05 -12.99
CA THR A 416 -15.16 -15.04 -14.45
C THR A 416 -14.07 -15.71 -15.26
N ARG A 417 -12.88 -15.89 -14.66
CA ARG A 417 -11.74 -16.46 -15.38
C ARG A 417 -10.72 -17.06 -14.42
N SER A 418 -10.29 -18.28 -14.69
CA SER A 418 -9.06 -18.84 -14.11
C SER A 418 -7.87 -18.66 -15.04
N GLN A 419 -6.68 -18.57 -14.45
CA GLN A 419 -5.39 -18.59 -15.15
C GLN A 419 -4.53 -19.81 -14.75
N GLY A 420 -5.05 -20.67 -13.86
CA GLY A 420 -4.42 -21.91 -13.42
C GLY A 420 -5.42 -23.05 -13.25
N SER A 421 -4.91 -24.27 -13.11
CA SER A 421 -5.69 -25.46 -12.76
C SER A 421 -5.22 -26.03 -11.43
N GLY A 422 -6.10 -26.74 -10.72
CA GLY A 422 -5.84 -27.32 -9.41
C GLY A 422 -6.90 -26.93 -8.37
N PRO A 423 -6.65 -27.26 -7.09
CA PRO A 423 -7.56 -26.90 -6.01
C PRO A 423 -7.50 -25.39 -5.75
N MET A 424 -8.63 -24.71 -5.94
CA MET A 424 -8.82 -23.33 -5.55
C MET A 424 -9.59 -23.27 -4.22
N ILE A 425 -9.06 -22.57 -3.24
CA ILE A 425 -9.71 -22.37 -1.95
C ILE A 425 -10.32 -20.98 -1.93
N VAL A 426 -11.64 -20.92 -1.71
CA VAL A 426 -12.37 -19.68 -1.48
C VAL A 426 -12.70 -19.59 0.00
N THR A 427 -12.30 -18.51 0.64
CA THR A 427 -12.56 -18.24 2.05
C THR A 427 -13.38 -16.96 2.19
N LEU A 428 -14.36 -16.99 3.08
CA LEU A 428 -15.09 -15.81 3.51
C LEU A 428 -15.02 -15.72 5.03
N ILE A 429 -14.68 -14.54 5.51
CA ILE A 429 -14.81 -14.15 6.91
C ILE A 429 -16.01 -13.21 7.02
N ILE A 430 -16.94 -13.51 7.93
CA ILE A 430 -18.09 -12.66 8.27
C ILE A 430 -18.08 -12.35 9.77
N ASP A 431 -18.31 -11.10 10.13
CA ASP A 431 -18.63 -10.68 11.50
C ASP A 431 -19.79 -9.67 11.51
N ASN A 432 -20.40 -9.50 12.68
CA ASN A 432 -21.42 -8.48 12.98
C ASN A 432 -20.97 -7.60 14.15
N GLY A 433 -19.66 -7.36 14.28
CA GLY A 433 -19.03 -6.74 15.45
C GLY A 433 -18.69 -7.69 16.61
N GLY A 434 -19.11 -8.97 16.52
CA GLY A 434 -18.67 -10.06 17.40
C GLY A 434 -17.44 -10.81 16.88
N THR A 435 -17.28 -12.06 17.29
CA THR A 435 -16.16 -12.92 16.85
C THR A 435 -16.26 -13.20 15.35
N PRO A 436 -15.22 -12.94 14.54
CA PRO A 436 -15.26 -13.25 13.13
C PRO A 436 -15.38 -14.75 12.87
N VAL A 437 -16.37 -15.13 12.05
CA VAL A 437 -16.61 -16.51 11.62
C VAL A 437 -16.01 -16.72 10.23
N SER A 438 -15.14 -17.71 10.10
CA SER A 438 -14.47 -18.05 8.85
C SER A 438 -15.02 -19.36 8.28
N GLN A 439 -15.33 -19.36 6.99
CA GLN A 439 -15.68 -20.58 6.24
C GLN A 439 -14.89 -20.64 4.95
N SER A 440 -14.54 -21.85 4.53
CA SER A 440 -13.82 -22.11 3.29
C SER A 440 -14.50 -23.22 2.50
N THR A 441 -14.41 -23.13 1.18
CA THR A 441 -14.78 -24.21 0.26
C THR A 441 -13.68 -24.41 -0.78
N THR A 442 -13.49 -25.65 -1.21
CA THR A 442 -12.51 -26.00 -2.24
C THR A 442 -13.25 -26.30 -3.54
N ILE A 443 -12.84 -25.63 -4.61
CA ILE A 443 -13.35 -25.82 -5.97
C ILE A 443 -12.20 -26.40 -6.80
N THR A 444 -12.46 -27.50 -7.49
CA THR A 444 -11.47 -28.05 -8.43
C THR A 444 -11.57 -27.25 -9.73
N VAL A 445 -10.47 -26.62 -10.13
CA VAL A 445 -10.38 -25.88 -11.38
C VAL A 445 -9.64 -26.71 -12.41
N GLN A 446 -10.27 -26.94 -13.56
CA GLN A 446 -9.66 -27.63 -14.69
C GLN A 446 -9.83 -26.78 -15.94
N GLU A 447 -8.79 -26.06 -16.31
CA GLU A 447 -8.83 -25.24 -17.52
C GLU A 447 -8.94 -26.12 -18.77
N PRO A 448 -9.58 -25.61 -19.84
CA PRO A 448 -9.51 -26.26 -21.15
C PRO A 448 -8.07 -26.28 -21.67
N ALA A 449 -7.73 -27.25 -22.51
CA ALA A 449 -6.41 -27.37 -23.12
C ALA A 449 -5.99 -26.12 -23.91
N SER A 450 -6.96 -25.41 -24.50
CA SER A 450 -6.75 -24.16 -25.24
C SER A 450 -7.97 -23.24 -25.14
N ASP A 451 -7.74 -21.93 -25.23
CA ASP A 451 -8.80 -20.93 -25.39
C ASP A 451 -9.13 -20.69 -26.86
N ALA A 452 -10.42 -20.50 -27.15
CA ALA A 452 -10.87 -19.93 -28.41
C ALA A 452 -10.25 -18.54 -28.60
N TRP A 453 -9.88 -18.22 -29.84
CA TRP A 453 -9.36 -16.90 -30.18
C TRP A 453 -10.51 -15.89 -30.20
N VAL A 454 -10.38 -14.81 -29.42
CA VAL A 454 -11.37 -13.74 -29.38
C VAL A 454 -11.06 -12.73 -30.49
N GLN A 455 -11.99 -12.55 -31.43
CA GLN A 455 -11.83 -11.55 -32.49
C GLN A 455 -12.14 -10.15 -31.97
N ARG A 456 -11.38 -9.16 -32.45
CA ARG A 456 -11.64 -7.76 -32.15
C ARG A 456 -12.73 -7.22 -33.08
N ALA A 457 -13.67 -6.43 -32.54
CA ALA A 457 -14.56 -5.62 -33.35
C ALA A 457 -13.87 -4.31 -33.79
N PRO A 458 -13.90 -3.94 -35.09
CA PRO A 458 -13.36 -2.67 -35.56
C PRO A 458 -14.24 -1.48 -35.20
N ASP A 459 -13.65 -0.28 -35.15
CA ASP A 459 -14.42 0.95 -35.00
C ASP A 459 -15.13 1.31 -36.32
N ALA A 460 -16.21 2.09 -36.25
CA ALA A 460 -17.01 2.46 -37.41
C ALA A 460 -16.24 3.24 -38.49
N ASN A 461 -15.17 3.94 -38.11
CA ASN A 461 -14.31 4.73 -39.01
C ASN A 461 -12.84 4.26 -38.99
N GLU A 462 -12.60 3.00 -38.66
CA GLU A 462 -11.26 2.44 -38.58
C GLU A 462 -10.63 2.25 -39.96
N LYS A 463 -9.43 2.82 -40.14
CA LYS A 463 -8.62 2.64 -41.34
C LYS A 463 -7.18 2.32 -40.92
N PRO A 464 -6.46 1.50 -41.70
CA PRO A 464 -5.06 1.26 -41.44
C PRO A 464 -4.25 2.54 -41.66
N VAL A 465 -3.11 2.65 -40.97
CA VAL A 465 -2.14 3.74 -41.18
C VAL A 465 -0.79 3.18 -41.67
N ASN A 466 0.03 4.04 -42.27
CA ASN A 466 1.34 3.62 -42.79
C ASN A 466 2.19 2.97 -41.68
N GLY A 467 2.86 1.86 -42.00
CA GLY A 467 3.73 1.17 -41.06
C GLY A 467 3.02 0.29 -40.02
N GLN A 468 1.68 0.17 -40.07
CA GLN A 468 0.89 -0.55 -39.08
C GLN A 468 1.15 -2.07 -39.08
N PHE A 469 1.16 -2.64 -37.89
CA PHE A 469 1.25 -4.08 -37.65
C PHE A 469 -0.13 -4.68 -37.39
N PHE A 470 -0.38 -5.86 -37.96
CA PHE A 470 -1.58 -6.67 -37.70
C PHE A 470 -1.19 -7.95 -36.98
N ALA A 471 -1.74 -8.17 -35.78
CA ALA A 471 -1.56 -9.44 -35.10
C ALA A 471 -2.23 -10.57 -35.88
N ARG A 472 -1.51 -11.69 -36.06
CA ARG A 472 -2.07 -12.89 -36.65
C ARG A 472 -2.91 -13.65 -35.64
N ASP A 473 -4.00 -14.23 -36.11
CA ASP A 473 -4.66 -15.33 -35.43
C ASP A 473 -3.81 -16.61 -35.63
N PRO A 474 -3.34 -17.28 -34.57
CA PRO A 474 -2.55 -18.50 -34.69
C PRO A 474 -3.30 -19.67 -35.34
N GLY A 475 -4.63 -19.71 -35.26
CA GLY A 475 -5.44 -20.77 -35.84
C GLY A 475 -5.54 -20.68 -37.36
N THR A 476 -5.48 -19.46 -37.93
CA THR A 476 -5.60 -19.22 -39.38
C THR A 476 -4.28 -18.81 -40.03
N GLY A 477 -3.33 -18.27 -39.27
CA GLY A 477 -2.12 -17.65 -39.80
C GLY A 477 -2.34 -16.28 -40.44
N LEU A 478 -3.52 -15.67 -40.25
CA LEU A 478 -3.93 -14.44 -40.90
C LEU A 478 -4.10 -13.30 -39.87
N GLY A 479 -3.67 -12.11 -40.24
CA GLY A 479 -4.13 -10.86 -39.63
C GLY A 479 -5.30 -10.30 -40.44
N THR A 480 -5.99 -9.31 -39.88
CA THR A 480 -7.18 -8.73 -40.52
C THR A 480 -7.03 -7.22 -40.64
N ILE A 481 -7.09 -6.70 -41.87
CA ILE A 481 -7.21 -5.28 -42.16
C ILE A 481 -8.70 -4.92 -42.15
N PHE A 482 -9.06 -3.91 -41.36
CA PHE A 482 -10.36 -3.25 -41.42
C PHE A 482 -10.22 -1.89 -42.11
N TYR A 483 -11.09 -1.62 -43.08
CA TYR A 483 -11.14 -0.34 -43.80
C TYR A 483 -12.59 0.14 -43.84
N ASN A 484 -12.99 0.86 -42.81
CA ASN A 484 -14.35 1.29 -42.53
C ASN A 484 -14.47 2.82 -42.58
N GLY A 485 -15.65 3.29 -42.99
CA GLY A 485 -15.99 4.70 -42.88
C GLY A 485 -17.15 5.09 -43.77
N THR A 486 -17.22 6.38 -44.09
CA THR A 486 -18.21 6.96 -44.99
C THR A 486 -17.58 7.54 -46.24
N GLN A 487 -18.35 7.57 -47.33
CA GLN A 487 -17.97 8.14 -48.61
C GLN A 487 -19.03 9.13 -49.07
N SER A 488 -18.61 10.36 -49.37
CA SER A 488 -19.47 11.37 -49.99
C SER A 488 -19.61 11.13 -51.50
N GLY A 489 -20.70 11.64 -52.06
CA GLY A 489 -21.06 11.49 -53.47
C GLY A 489 -21.88 10.23 -53.77
N THR A 490 -22.08 9.94 -55.04
CA THR A 490 -22.86 8.80 -55.54
C THR A 490 -22.04 7.93 -56.50
N PRO A 491 -20.90 7.35 -56.06
CA PRO A 491 -20.18 6.38 -56.87
C PRO A 491 -21.01 5.10 -57.04
N ASP A 492 -20.77 4.33 -58.11
CA ASP A 492 -21.45 3.05 -58.34
C ASP A 492 -21.08 2.06 -57.23
N THR A 493 -19.78 1.99 -56.91
CA THR A 493 -19.24 1.22 -55.78
C THR A 493 -18.02 1.93 -55.19
N VAL A 494 -17.65 1.56 -53.96
CA VAL A 494 -16.29 1.77 -53.43
C VAL A 494 -15.48 0.50 -53.56
N PHE A 495 -14.15 0.62 -53.51
CA PHE A 495 -13.27 -0.53 -53.55
C PHE A 495 -12.11 -0.47 -52.58
N LEU A 496 -11.60 -1.67 -52.25
CA LEU A 496 -10.33 -1.88 -51.57
C LEU A 496 -9.48 -2.87 -52.37
N LYS A 497 -8.31 -2.42 -52.83
CA LYS A 497 -7.28 -3.26 -53.44
C LYS A 497 -6.20 -3.55 -52.41
N VAL A 498 -5.81 -4.81 -52.27
CA VAL A 498 -4.73 -5.23 -51.37
C VAL A 498 -3.60 -5.80 -52.21
N TYR A 499 -2.42 -5.24 -52.04
CA TYR A 499 -1.19 -5.65 -52.69
C TYR A 499 -0.26 -6.28 -51.65
N LYS A 500 0.50 -7.29 -52.07
CA LYS A 500 1.49 -8.00 -51.26
C LYS A 500 2.83 -7.99 -51.95
N THR A 501 3.88 -7.73 -51.19
CA THR A 501 5.27 -7.83 -51.63
C THR A 501 6.01 -8.78 -50.69
N PRO A 502 6.32 -10.02 -51.12
CA PRO A 502 7.19 -10.91 -50.37
C PRO A 502 8.59 -10.31 -50.19
N ASN A 503 9.31 -10.65 -49.12
CA ASN A 503 10.67 -10.15 -48.89
C ASN A 503 11.61 -10.56 -50.05
N GLY A 504 12.14 -9.57 -50.77
CA GLY A 504 12.99 -9.80 -51.94
C GLY A 504 12.22 -10.16 -53.22
N GLY A 505 10.88 -10.13 -53.19
CA GLY A 505 10.01 -10.38 -54.34
C GLY A 505 9.42 -9.10 -54.94
N SER A 506 8.59 -9.28 -55.98
CA SER A 506 7.83 -8.20 -56.62
C SER A 506 6.42 -8.10 -56.02
N GLU A 507 5.84 -6.90 -56.11
CA GLU A 507 4.48 -6.63 -55.63
C GLU A 507 3.44 -7.29 -56.54
N THR A 508 2.45 -7.95 -55.95
CA THR A 508 1.30 -8.56 -56.62
C THR A 508 -0.02 -8.05 -56.03
N LEU A 509 -1.05 -7.92 -56.86
CA LEU A 509 -2.42 -7.64 -56.40
C LEU A 509 -3.03 -8.94 -55.88
N GLU A 510 -3.29 -9.02 -54.58
CA GLU A 510 -3.88 -10.21 -53.94
C GLU A 510 -5.39 -10.24 -54.10
N THR A 511 -6.05 -9.10 -53.86
CA THR A 511 -7.51 -9.03 -53.90
C THR A 511 -8.02 -7.64 -54.24
N THR A 512 -9.17 -7.59 -54.88
CA THR A 512 -9.98 -6.38 -55.07
C THR A 512 -11.37 -6.67 -54.54
N GLN A 513 -11.77 -5.97 -53.49
CA GLN A 513 -13.14 -6.00 -52.97
C GLN A 513 -13.90 -4.78 -53.47
N ARG A 514 -15.20 -4.96 -53.76
CA ARG A 514 -16.11 -3.89 -54.15
C ARG A 514 -17.41 -3.99 -53.36
N GLN A 515 -17.96 -2.86 -52.95
CA GLN A 515 -19.27 -2.80 -52.32
C GLN A 515 -20.01 -1.52 -52.71
N ALA A 516 -21.33 -1.61 -52.82
CA ALA A 516 -22.18 -0.42 -52.88
C ALA A 516 -22.23 0.24 -51.49
N LEU A 517 -22.49 1.54 -51.47
CA LEU A 517 -22.66 2.27 -50.20
C LEU A 517 -24.01 1.94 -49.57
N VAL A 518 -24.03 1.72 -48.25
CA VAL A 518 -25.25 1.58 -47.46
C VAL A 518 -25.41 2.83 -46.61
N GLY A 519 -26.35 3.71 -46.97
CA GLY A 519 -26.52 5.00 -46.28
C GLY A 519 -25.26 5.88 -46.28
N GLY A 520 -24.40 5.76 -47.31
CA GLY A 520 -23.11 6.45 -47.41
C GLY A 520 -21.95 5.78 -46.67
N ALA A 521 -22.19 4.66 -45.98
CA ALA A 521 -21.15 3.91 -45.27
C ALA A 521 -20.61 2.71 -46.07
N TYR A 522 -19.39 2.30 -45.75
CA TYR A 522 -18.73 1.10 -46.24
C TYR A 522 -17.92 0.44 -45.12
N ALA A 523 -17.75 -0.87 -45.21
CA ALA A 523 -16.87 -1.63 -44.32
C ALA A 523 -16.17 -2.75 -45.10
N PHE A 524 -14.85 -2.69 -45.22
CA PHE A 524 -14.06 -3.76 -45.84
C PHE A 524 -13.30 -4.54 -44.79
N THR A 525 -13.23 -5.86 -44.98
CA THR A 525 -12.41 -6.77 -44.18
C THR A 525 -11.51 -7.55 -45.12
N ALA A 526 -10.20 -7.38 -45.00
CA ALA A 526 -9.22 -8.04 -45.85
C ALA A 526 -8.22 -8.85 -45.02
N PRO A 527 -8.16 -10.19 -45.20
CA PRO A 527 -7.15 -11.00 -44.54
C PRO A 527 -5.76 -10.75 -45.14
N VAL A 528 -4.74 -10.75 -44.29
CA VAL A 528 -3.33 -10.65 -44.70
C VAL A 528 -2.52 -11.79 -44.09
N THR A 529 -1.76 -12.50 -44.92
CA THR A 529 -0.96 -13.64 -44.47
C THR A 529 0.22 -13.18 -43.63
N ALA A 530 0.40 -13.78 -42.44
CA ALA A 530 1.61 -13.57 -41.66
C ALA A 530 2.85 -14.11 -42.41
N GLY A 531 3.99 -13.47 -42.19
CA GLY A 531 5.26 -13.80 -42.85
C GLY A 531 6.03 -12.54 -43.21
N LEU A 532 7.28 -12.67 -43.67
CA LEU A 532 8.09 -11.55 -44.16
C LEU A 532 7.53 -11.00 -45.48
N ASN A 533 6.36 -10.37 -45.41
CA ASN A 533 5.63 -9.73 -46.49
C ASN A 533 5.28 -8.30 -46.06
N THR A 534 5.39 -7.34 -46.98
CA THR A 534 4.77 -6.02 -46.81
C THR A 534 3.49 -5.96 -47.62
N PHE A 535 2.48 -5.27 -47.08
CA PHE A 535 1.21 -5.04 -47.76
C PHE A 535 1.00 -3.56 -48.01
N ARG A 536 0.28 -3.28 -49.09
CA ARG A 536 -0.19 -1.95 -49.45
C ARG A 536 -1.67 -2.05 -49.78
N VAL A 537 -2.48 -1.14 -49.24
CA VAL A 537 -3.91 -1.06 -49.57
C VAL A 537 -4.23 0.22 -50.29
N VAL A 538 -5.09 0.13 -51.29
CA VAL A 538 -5.61 1.27 -52.05
C VAL A 538 -7.12 1.28 -51.94
N TYR A 539 -7.66 2.36 -51.40
CA TYR A 539 -9.09 2.62 -51.34
C TYR A 539 -9.48 3.63 -52.41
N GLY A 540 -10.65 3.45 -53.01
CA GLY A 540 -11.16 4.36 -54.02
C GLY A 540 -12.64 4.16 -54.36
N THR A 541 -13.10 4.91 -55.35
CA THR A 541 -14.47 4.84 -55.89
C THR A 541 -14.46 4.35 -57.33
N THR A 542 -15.52 3.68 -57.74
CA THR A 542 -15.78 3.32 -59.14
C THR A 542 -17.01 4.10 -59.62
N THR A 543 -16.88 4.87 -60.69
CA THR A 543 -17.99 5.62 -61.32
C THR A 543 -17.93 5.45 -62.83
N GLY A 544 -19.03 5.04 -63.45
CA GLY A 544 -19.07 4.77 -64.89
C GLY A 544 -18.08 3.68 -65.30
N GLY A 545 -17.78 2.72 -64.41
CA GLY A 545 -16.78 1.67 -64.63
C GLY A 545 -15.31 2.10 -64.49
N VAL A 546 -15.03 3.36 -64.13
CA VAL A 546 -13.67 3.89 -63.96
C VAL A 546 -13.31 3.97 -62.48
N ASP A 547 -12.19 3.33 -62.10
CA ASP A 547 -11.64 3.39 -60.75
C ASP A 547 -10.86 4.70 -60.52
N THR A 548 -11.20 5.40 -59.45
CA THR A 548 -10.46 6.56 -58.93
C THR A 548 -9.89 6.22 -57.56
N ASN A 549 -8.56 6.22 -57.43
CA ASN A 549 -7.89 5.99 -56.15
C ASN A 549 -8.02 7.24 -55.26
N LEU A 550 -8.45 7.06 -54.01
CA LEU A 550 -8.65 8.14 -53.05
C LEU A 550 -7.66 8.10 -51.88
N ALA A 551 -7.19 6.91 -51.49
CA ALA A 551 -6.20 6.76 -50.43
C ALA A 551 -5.31 5.55 -50.67
N THR A 552 -4.04 5.66 -50.26
CA THR A 552 -3.08 4.56 -50.29
C THR A 552 -2.38 4.47 -48.94
N VAL A 553 -2.32 3.27 -48.38
CA VAL A 553 -1.62 2.97 -47.12
C VAL A 553 -0.60 1.88 -47.39
N THR A 554 0.62 2.06 -46.90
CA THR A 554 1.81 1.27 -47.26
C THR A 554 2.53 0.73 -46.02
N ASP A 555 3.50 -0.17 -46.25
CA ASP A 555 4.36 -0.75 -45.22
C ASP A 555 3.60 -1.46 -44.09
N LEU A 556 2.52 -2.14 -44.45
CA LEU A 556 1.72 -2.92 -43.53
C LEU A 556 2.35 -4.32 -43.36
N VAL A 557 2.40 -4.84 -42.14
CA VAL A 557 2.98 -6.16 -41.86
C VAL A 557 2.07 -6.97 -40.94
N CYS A 558 2.18 -8.30 -40.98
CA CYS A 558 1.39 -9.20 -40.14
C CYS A 558 2.26 -10.24 -39.43
N GLY A 559 2.08 -10.40 -38.12
CA GLY A 559 2.87 -11.34 -37.31
C GLY A 559 2.41 -11.45 -35.86
N ASP A 560 3.33 -11.73 -34.94
CA ASP A 560 3.03 -11.90 -33.50
C ASP A 560 3.39 -10.67 -32.64
N ALA A 561 2.51 -10.32 -31.69
CA ALA A 561 2.68 -9.17 -30.81
C ALA A 561 2.88 -9.57 -29.34
N PHE A 562 3.75 -8.84 -28.64
CA PHE A 562 4.12 -9.07 -27.24
C PHE A 562 4.16 -7.77 -26.43
N ILE A 563 4.10 -7.91 -25.11
CA ILE A 563 4.28 -6.81 -24.16
C ILE A 563 5.55 -7.07 -23.34
N ILE A 564 6.34 -6.02 -23.11
CA ILE A 564 7.33 -5.96 -22.03
C ILE A 564 6.81 -4.98 -20.98
N GLU A 565 6.86 -5.38 -19.71
CA GLU A 565 6.41 -4.55 -18.59
C GLU A 565 7.28 -4.77 -17.35
N GLY A 566 7.26 -3.81 -16.41
CA GLY A 566 8.02 -3.86 -15.17
C GLY A 566 8.83 -2.60 -14.93
N GLN A 567 10.05 -2.74 -14.39
CA GLN A 567 10.88 -1.57 -14.04
C GLN A 567 12.10 -1.36 -14.94
N SER A 568 13.16 -0.73 -14.42
CA SER A 568 14.34 -0.31 -15.17
C SER A 568 15.05 -1.44 -15.92
N ASN A 569 15.11 -2.66 -15.38
CA ASN A 569 15.68 -3.82 -16.10
C ASN A 569 14.73 -4.40 -17.16
N ALA A 570 13.42 -4.16 -17.10
CA ALA A 570 12.49 -4.40 -18.21
C ALA A 570 12.61 -3.32 -19.30
N LEU A 571 12.75 -2.05 -18.88
CA LEU A 571 12.95 -0.90 -19.77
C LEU A 571 14.32 -0.96 -20.48
N ALA A 572 15.35 -1.43 -19.77
CA ALA A 572 16.70 -1.73 -20.25
C ALA A 572 17.38 -0.62 -21.06
N THR A 573 17.20 0.64 -20.62
CA THR A 573 17.88 1.81 -21.18
C THR A 573 19.05 2.31 -20.33
N ASP A 574 19.07 1.98 -19.04
CA ASP A 574 20.12 2.40 -18.11
C ASP A 574 21.32 1.43 -18.20
N ASN A 575 22.14 1.64 -19.22
CA ASN A 575 23.36 0.87 -19.53
C ASN A 575 24.30 1.68 -20.44
N SER A 576 25.50 1.14 -20.68
CA SER A 576 26.54 1.77 -21.49
C SER A 576 26.26 1.91 -22.99
N ALA A 577 25.21 1.29 -23.54
CA ALA A 577 24.88 1.47 -24.96
C ALA A 577 24.40 2.90 -25.23
N LEU A 578 24.90 3.47 -26.34
CA LEU A 578 24.49 4.79 -26.81
C LEU A 578 23.02 4.78 -27.28
N ASN A 579 22.39 5.96 -27.22
CA ASN A 579 21.10 6.16 -27.89
C ASN A 579 21.30 5.97 -29.40
N ASP A 580 20.45 5.14 -30.01
CA ASP A 580 20.49 4.85 -31.44
C ASP A 580 19.06 4.76 -31.98
N THR A 581 18.68 5.77 -32.75
CA THR A 581 17.38 5.87 -33.42
C THR A 581 17.45 5.42 -34.88
N THR A 582 18.62 4.97 -35.35
CA THR A 582 18.92 4.69 -36.75
C THR A 582 18.99 3.20 -37.05
N THR A 583 19.56 2.41 -36.12
CA THR A 583 19.61 0.96 -36.27
C THR A 583 18.22 0.38 -36.04
N THR A 584 17.58 -0.02 -37.13
CA THR A 584 16.22 -0.56 -37.13
C THR A 584 16.16 -1.88 -37.89
N ASN A 585 15.11 -2.66 -37.64
CA ASN A 585 14.75 -3.82 -38.45
C ASN A 585 13.34 -3.61 -39.01
N LYS A 586 13.20 -3.59 -40.33
CA LYS A 586 11.91 -3.38 -41.01
C LYS A 586 10.86 -4.47 -40.73
N TRP A 587 11.17 -5.52 -39.97
CA TRP A 587 10.22 -6.54 -39.52
C TRP A 587 9.89 -6.46 -38.03
N VAL A 588 10.54 -5.56 -37.29
CA VAL A 588 10.26 -5.30 -35.88
C VAL A 588 9.48 -4.00 -35.74
N ARG A 589 8.27 -4.08 -35.22
CA ARG A 589 7.36 -2.93 -35.01
C ARG A 589 7.17 -2.64 -33.53
N THR A 590 6.78 -1.40 -33.27
CA THR A 590 6.25 -0.98 -31.97
C THR A 590 5.30 0.20 -32.17
N TYR A 591 4.64 0.59 -31.09
CA TYR A 591 3.74 1.74 -31.07
C TYR A 591 4.17 2.70 -29.95
N GLY A 592 4.63 3.90 -30.32
CA GLY A 592 4.93 4.97 -29.37
C GLY A 592 3.67 5.65 -28.86
N LEU A 593 3.67 6.09 -27.60
CA LEU A 593 2.52 6.78 -27.01
C LEU A 593 2.21 8.09 -27.77
N THR A 594 3.25 8.80 -28.18
CA THR A 594 3.13 10.06 -28.94
C THR A 594 3.42 9.82 -30.42
N SER A 595 4.42 9.00 -30.73
CA SER A 595 4.89 8.81 -32.10
C SER A 595 4.05 7.83 -32.92
N GLY A 596 3.15 7.06 -32.31
CA GLY A 596 2.38 6.00 -32.98
C GLY A 596 3.28 4.92 -33.61
N TRP A 597 2.82 4.31 -34.72
CA TRP A 597 3.50 3.22 -35.40
C TRP A 597 4.90 3.59 -35.94
N GLY A 598 5.86 2.67 -35.78
CA GLY A 598 7.15 2.76 -36.44
C GLY A 598 8.00 1.52 -36.25
N TYR A 599 9.19 1.54 -36.86
CA TYR A 599 10.22 0.54 -36.57
C TYR A 599 10.68 0.74 -35.14
N ALA A 600 10.77 -0.35 -34.39
CA ALA A 600 11.25 -0.23 -33.04
C ALA A 600 12.76 0.08 -33.06
N ILE A 601 13.29 0.50 -31.92
CA ILE A 601 14.73 0.74 -31.69
C ILE A 601 15.13 0.13 -30.34
N SER A 602 16.42 0.01 -30.08
CA SER A 602 16.90 -0.43 -28.76
C SER A 602 16.68 0.64 -27.69
N LYS A 603 17.08 1.89 -27.95
CA LYS A 603 17.11 3.00 -26.99
C LYS A 603 17.11 4.36 -27.69
N GLY A 604 16.27 5.29 -27.25
CA GLY A 604 16.40 6.70 -27.65
C GLY A 604 15.12 7.54 -27.70
N ASN A 605 13.95 6.91 -27.90
CA ASN A 605 12.65 7.59 -27.93
C ASN A 605 11.51 6.64 -27.52
N ASP A 606 10.25 7.07 -27.65
CA ASP A 606 9.07 6.28 -27.24
C ASP A 606 8.78 5.03 -28.10
N ARG A 607 9.60 4.75 -29.12
CA ARG A 607 9.62 3.50 -29.90
C ARG A 607 10.74 2.53 -29.47
N GLN A 608 11.32 2.73 -28.31
CA GLN A 608 12.34 1.83 -27.78
C GLN A 608 11.74 0.55 -27.19
N LEU A 609 12.45 -0.57 -27.38
CA LEU A 609 12.13 -1.85 -26.75
C LEU A 609 12.98 -2.15 -25.51
N GLY A 610 13.99 -1.32 -25.23
CA GLY A 610 15.07 -1.71 -24.34
C GLY A 610 16.02 -2.70 -25.03
N LEU A 611 17.24 -2.80 -24.52
CA LEU A 611 18.29 -3.53 -25.22
C LEU A 611 18.00 -5.03 -25.37
N TRP A 612 17.56 -5.70 -24.30
CA TRP A 612 17.21 -7.13 -24.39
C TRP A 612 15.92 -7.37 -25.19
N GLY A 613 14.94 -6.45 -25.12
CA GLY A 613 13.70 -6.53 -25.90
C GLY A 613 13.98 -6.40 -27.40
N TRP A 614 14.94 -5.54 -27.76
CA TRP A 614 15.44 -5.41 -29.13
C TRP A 614 16.11 -6.68 -29.63
N TYR A 615 16.99 -7.29 -28.83
CA TYR A 615 17.63 -8.56 -29.19
C TYR A 615 16.60 -9.69 -29.33
N LEU A 616 15.63 -9.76 -28.42
CA LEU A 616 14.56 -10.76 -28.48
C LEU A 616 13.74 -10.61 -29.74
N ALA A 617 13.27 -9.40 -30.07
CA ALA A 617 12.46 -9.18 -31.26
C ALA A 617 13.19 -9.59 -32.55
N ASN A 618 14.47 -9.22 -32.68
CA ASN A 618 15.29 -9.57 -33.84
C ASN A 618 15.54 -11.08 -33.92
N ARG A 619 15.80 -11.75 -32.80
CA ARG A 619 15.92 -13.21 -32.72
C ARG A 619 14.63 -13.88 -33.21
N LEU A 620 13.49 -13.46 -32.69
CA LEU A 620 12.20 -14.06 -33.05
C LEU A 620 11.88 -13.91 -34.53
N VAL A 621 12.18 -12.74 -35.13
CA VAL A 621 12.06 -12.54 -36.58
C VAL A 621 12.97 -13.50 -37.34
N ALA A 622 14.26 -13.55 -36.97
CA ALA A 622 15.27 -14.35 -37.67
C ALA A 622 14.97 -15.86 -37.62
N ASN A 623 14.50 -16.36 -36.48
CA ASN A 623 14.27 -17.78 -36.27
C ASN A 623 12.92 -18.26 -36.81
N ASN A 624 11.91 -17.38 -36.88
CA ASN A 624 10.54 -17.78 -37.20
C ASN A 624 10.03 -17.20 -38.53
N ASN A 625 10.80 -16.35 -39.22
CA ASN A 625 10.41 -15.70 -40.48
C ASN A 625 9.06 -14.94 -40.39
N LEU A 626 8.82 -14.31 -39.25
CA LEU A 626 7.59 -13.58 -38.95
C LEU A 626 7.93 -12.18 -38.44
N PRO A 627 7.20 -11.13 -38.87
CA PRO A 627 7.23 -9.83 -38.22
C PRO A 627 6.87 -9.94 -36.74
N VAL A 628 7.53 -9.14 -35.91
CA VAL A 628 7.27 -9.11 -34.46
C VAL A 628 6.94 -7.68 -34.04
N CYS A 629 5.90 -7.53 -33.24
CA CYS A 629 5.61 -6.28 -32.54
C CYS A 629 5.88 -6.45 -31.04
N ILE A 630 6.62 -5.53 -30.44
CA ILE A 630 6.74 -5.47 -28.98
C ILE A 630 6.37 -4.08 -28.51
N ILE A 631 5.47 -3.98 -27.53
CA ILE A 631 5.19 -2.73 -26.81
C ILE A 631 5.84 -2.84 -25.44
N ASN A 632 6.88 -2.05 -25.21
CA ASN A 632 7.54 -1.97 -23.89
C ASN A 632 6.90 -0.84 -23.07
N GLY A 633 6.09 -1.20 -22.08
CA GLY A 633 5.42 -0.29 -21.14
C GLY A 633 6.19 -0.02 -19.85
N ALA A 634 7.36 -0.66 -19.67
CA ALA A 634 8.14 -0.60 -18.44
C ALA A 634 8.57 0.81 -18.02
N ALA A 635 8.67 1.04 -16.71
CA ALA A 635 9.00 2.33 -16.12
C ALA A 635 10.08 2.19 -15.04
N GLY A 636 11.22 2.86 -15.21
CA GLY A 636 12.37 2.78 -14.29
C GLY A 636 12.06 3.22 -12.86
N GLY A 637 12.66 2.54 -11.87
CA GLY A 637 12.52 2.91 -10.45
C GLY A 637 11.14 2.69 -9.84
N THR A 638 10.31 1.82 -10.41
CA THR A 638 8.92 1.62 -9.98
C THR A 638 8.71 0.35 -9.17
N ARG A 639 7.71 0.43 -8.28
CA ARG A 639 7.23 -0.64 -7.40
C ARG A 639 5.99 -1.30 -7.99
N ILE A 640 5.72 -2.57 -7.64
CA ILE A 640 4.57 -3.31 -8.18
C ILE A 640 3.21 -2.63 -7.90
N ASP A 641 3.04 -1.95 -6.77
CA ASP A 641 1.79 -1.24 -6.44
C ASP A 641 1.47 -0.09 -7.40
N GLN A 642 2.47 0.47 -8.08
CA GLN A 642 2.32 1.53 -9.11
C GLN A 642 1.94 0.98 -10.49
N HIS A 643 2.04 -0.34 -10.69
CA HIS A 643 1.63 -1.03 -11.93
C HIS A 643 0.16 -1.44 -11.93
N ARG A 644 -0.59 -1.10 -10.86
CA ARG A 644 -1.99 -1.47 -10.73
C ARG A 644 -2.86 -0.67 -11.70
N PRO A 645 -3.94 -1.26 -12.24
CA PRO A 645 -4.89 -0.51 -13.03
C PRO A 645 -5.66 0.47 -12.14
N ASN A 646 -6.00 1.64 -12.69
CA ASN A 646 -6.84 2.61 -12.01
C ASN A 646 -8.27 2.03 -11.81
N PRO A 647 -8.80 1.99 -10.58
CA PRO A 647 -10.15 1.47 -10.32
C PRO A 647 -11.26 2.32 -10.96
N ALA A 648 -11.00 3.59 -11.28
CA ALA A 648 -11.96 4.48 -11.95
C ALA A 648 -12.00 4.29 -13.48
N GLY A 649 -10.98 3.66 -14.09
CA GLY A 649 -10.96 3.39 -15.53
C GLY A 649 -9.56 3.13 -16.09
N ARG A 650 -9.43 2.11 -16.95
CA ARG A 650 -8.14 1.59 -17.45
C ARG A 650 -7.25 2.63 -18.15
N GLY A 651 -7.84 3.48 -18.99
CA GLY A 651 -7.10 4.46 -19.80
C GLY A 651 -6.86 5.81 -19.11
N LEU A 652 -7.38 6.01 -17.89
CA LEU A 652 -7.25 7.27 -17.16
C LEU A 652 -5.96 7.25 -16.33
N PRO A 653 -4.98 8.15 -16.61
CA PRO A 653 -3.90 8.35 -15.65
C PRO A 653 -4.55 8.81 -14.35
N GLY A 654 -4.22 8.16 -13.23
CA GLY A 654 -4.77 8.53 -11.93
C GLY A 654 -4.55 10.01 -11.65
N ALA A 655 -5.55 10.70 -11.11
CA ALA A 655 -5.31 12.00 -10.49
C ALA A 655 -4.21 11.81 -9.43
N GLY A 656 -3.03 12.41 -9.62
CA GLY A 656 -1.89 12.28 -8.70
C GLY A 656 -0.90 11.13 -8.94
N ASN A 657 -0.70 10.67 -10.18
CA ASN A 657 0.53 9.98 -10.67
C ASN A 657 0.87 8.54 -10.18
N VAL A 658 -0.05 7.77 -9.59
CA VAL A 658 0.24 6.34 -9.22
C VAL A 658 -0.24 5.29 -10.22
N TYR A 659 -1.12 5.64 -11.18
CA TYR A 659 -1.73 4.69 -12.14
C TYR A 659 -1.32 4.93 -13.61
N SER A 660 -0.39 5.85 -13.86
CA SER A 660 0.00 6.26 -15.21
C SER A 660 0.67 5.14 -16.00
N ILE A 661 1.39 4.23 -15.34
CA ILE A 661 2.14 3.14 -15.99
C ILE A 661 1.19 2.19 -16.72
N TYR A 662 0.22 1.63 -16.00
CA TYR A 662 -0.79 0.74 -16.60
C TYR A 662 -1.60 1.46 -17.68
N ALA A 663 -2.02 2.70 -17.43
CA ALA A 663 -2.80 3.49 -18.39
C ALA A 663 -2.02 3.75 -19.69
N ASN A 664 -0.72 4.05 -19.60
CA ASN A 664 0.13 4.27 -20.76
C ASN A 664 0.29 3.00 -21.59
N LEU A 665 0.53 1.84 -20.96
CA LEU A 665 0.55 0.55 -21.66
C LEU A 665 -0.80 0.29 -22.34
N TYR A 666 -1.90 0.38 -21.60
CA TYR A 666 -3.25 0.14 -22.11
C TYR A 666 -3.56 1.03 -23.32
N ASN A 667 -3.31 2.34 -23.21
CA ASN A 667 -3.57 3.29 -24.28
C ASN A 667 -2.71 3.02 -25.53
N ARG A 668 -1.46 2.59 -25.37
CA ARG A 668 -0.61 2.19 -26.52
C ARG A 668 -1.13 0.93 -27.21
N VAL A 669 -1.51 -0.10 -26.44
CA VAL A 669 -2.02 -1.37 -27.01
C VAL A 669 -3.37 -1.15 -27.70
N VAL A 670 -4.27 -0.36 -27.11
CA VAL A 670 -5.57 0.00 -27.70
C VAL A 670 -5.39 0.92 -28.91
N GLY A 671 -4.52 1.92 -28.83
CA GLY A 671 -4.19 2.82 -29.95
C GLY A 671 -3.57 2.07 -31.14
N ALA A 672 -2.75 1.06 -30.86
CA ALA A 672 -2.21 0.12 -31.85
C ALA A 672 -3.25 -0.86 -32.41
N LYS A 673 -4.48 -0.90 -31.89
CA LYS A 673 -5.51 -1.90 -32.24
C LYS A 673 -5.07 -3.34 -31.97
N LEU A 674 -4.17 -3.54 -30.99
CA LEU A 674 -3.58 -4.83 -30.65
C LEU A 674 -4.16 -5.49 -29.39
N SER A 675 -5.24 -4.96 -28.79
CA SER A 675 -5.80 -5.51 -27.54
C SER A 675 -6.11 -7.01 -27.61
N HIS A 676 -6.54 -7.51 -28.77
CA HIS A 676 -6.82 -8.93 -28.99
C HIS A 676 -5.67 -9.66 -29.71
N GLY A 677 -4.53 -9.01 -29.91
CA GLY A 677 -3.39 -9.54 -30.67
C GLY A 677 -2.21 -10.00 -29.82
N ILE A 678 -2.21 -9.69 -28.52
CA ILE A 678 -1.07 -9.96 -27.64
C ILE A 678 -0.97 -11.45 -27.34
N ARG A 679 0.18 -12.07 -27.68
CA ARG A 679 0.45 -13.50 -27.48
C ARG A 679 1.08 -13.81 -26.13
N GLY A 680 1.89 -12.89 -25.61
CA GLY A 680 2.62 -13.06 -24.36
C GLY A 680 3.04 -11.74 -23.73
N LEU A 681 3.28 -11.80 -22.42
CA LEU A 681 3.73 -10.69 -21.60
C LEU A 681 4.99 -11.08 -20.85
N LEU A 682 6.00 -10.21 -20.92
CA LEU A 682 7.30 -10.39 -20.27
C LEU A 682 7.42 -9.37 -19.12
N TRP A 683 7.63 -9.86 -17.90
CA TRP A 683 7.64 -9.06 -16.68
C TRP A 683 8.98 -9.15 -15.95
N HIS A 684 9.66 -8.01 -15.79
CA HIS A 684 10.85 -7.91 -14.93
C HIS A 684 10.69 -6.74 -13.95
N GLN A 685 10.40 -7.07 -12.70
CA GLN A 685 10.22 -6.10 -11.63
C GLN A 685 10.44 -6.73 -10.26
N GLY A 686 10.83 -5.92 -9.28
CA GLY A 686 10.83 -6.29 -7.87
C GLY A 686 11.93 -5.60 -7.07
N GLU A 687 12.91 -4.99 -7.73
CA GLU A 687 14.08 -4.42 -7.05
C GLU A 687 13.67 -3.28 -6.08
N GLN A 688 12.57 -2.57 -6.36
CA GLN A 688 12.00 -1.55 -5.46
C GLN A 688 11.02 -2.09 -4.40
N ASN A 689 10.80 -3.41 -4.34
CA ASN A 689 9.92 -4.08 -3.38
C ASN A 689 10.70 -4.98 -2.41
N GLN A 690 12.01 -4.78 -2.29
CA GLN A 690 12.87 -5.55 -1.40
C GLN A 690 12.82 -5.05 0.06
N GLY A 691 12.01 -4.02 0.35
CA GLY A 691 11.89 -3.39 1.66
C GLY A 691 10.44 -3.22 2.11
N SER A 692 10.12 -2.04 2.65
CA SER A 692 8.83 -1.68 3.24
C SER A 692 8.37 -0.28 2.84
N GLY A 693 8.84 0.20 1.69
CA GLY A 693 8.52 1.53 1.17
C GLY A 693 7.13 1.64 0.51
N GLY A 694 6.31 0.59 0.63
CA GLY A 694 4.99 0.52 0.02
C GLY A 694 3.90 1.28 0.72
N ILE A 695 2.73 1.25 0.09
CA ILE A 695 1.49 1.80 0.64
C ILE A 695 0.97 0.99 1.84
N ASP A 696 1.37 -0.27 1.95
CA ASP A 696 1.00 -1.14 3.06
C ASP A 696 1.99 -0.95 4.24
N PRO A 697 1.51 -0.94 5.49
CA PRO A 697 2.34 -0.70 6.67
C PRO A 697 3.15 -1.94 7.09
N ASP A 698 3.75 -2.65 6.15
CA ASP A 698 4.57 -3.83 6.37
C ASP A 698 5.58 -4.02 5.22
N TYR A 699 6.34 -5.10 5.23
CA TYR A 699 7.26 -5.43 4.14
C TYR A 699 6.53 -5.80 2.85
N ASP A 700 7.03 -5.28 1.74
CA ASP A 700 6.38 -5.32 0.43
C ASP A 700 6.20 -6.73 -0.11
N TYR A 701 7.12 -7.66 0.21
CA TYR A 701 7.06 -9.04 -0.27
C TYR A 701 5.76 -9.75 0.16
N LYS A 702 5.15 -9.35 1.28
CA LYS A 702 3.91 -9.95 1.79
C LYS A 702 2.71 -9.67 0.88
N PHE A 703 2.75 -8.59 0.11
CA PHE A 703 1.65 -8.16 -0.77
C PHE A 703 1.95 -8.41 -2.25
N TYR A 704 3.21 -8.62 -2.61
CA TYR A 704 3.68 -8.76 -3.99
C TYR A 704 2.90 -9.81 -4.80
N GLN A 705 2.64 -11.00 -4.22
CA GLN A 705 1.87 -12.05 -4.90
C GLN A 705 0.46 -11.58 -5.26
N GLN A 706 -0.25 -10.97 -4.30
CA GLN A 706 -1.62 -10.52 -4.54
C GLN A 706 -1.66 -9.39 -5.56
N TYR A 707 -0.73 -8.44 -5.50
CA TYR A 707 -0.64 -7.37 -6.49
C TYR A 707 -0.36 -7.90 -7.89
N PHE A 708 0.54 -8.87 -8.05
CA PHE A 708 0.75 -9.49 -9.35
C PHE A 708 -0.51 -10.23 -9.84
N VAL A 709 -1.19 -10.96 -8.96
CA VAL A 709 -2.46 -11.63 -9.31
C VAL A 709 -3.49 -10.61 -9.82
N ASP A 710 -3.67 -9.49 -9.13
CA ASP A 710 -4.62 -8.45 -9.52
C ASP A 710 -4.25 -7.77 -10.85
N ILE A 711 -2.96 -7.48 -11.07
CA ILE A 711 -2.46 -6.89 -12.32
C ILE A 711 -2.63 -7.87 -13.48
N SER A 712 -2.25 -9.14 -13.29
CA SER A 712 -2.38 -10.17 -14.33
C SER A 712 -3.84 -10.46 -14.68
N ALA A 713 -4.76 -10.39 -13.71
CA ALA A 713 -6.19 -10.47 -13.93
C ALA A 713 -6.68 -9.31 -14.81
N ALA A 714 -6.20 -8.09 -14.56
CA ALA A 714 -6.52 -6.93 -15.39
C ALA A 714 -5.98 -7.06 -16.81
N TRP A 715 -4.73 -7.49 -17.00
CA TRP A 715 -4.18 -7.76 -18.34
C TRP A 715 -4.95 -8.84 -19.06
N LYS A 716 -5.36 -9.91 -18.37
CA LYS A 716 -6.13 -10.99 -19.00
C LYS A 716 -7.54 -10.53 -19.41
N GLN A 717 -8.12 -9.60 -18.67
CA GLN A 717 -9.40 -8.98 -19.03
C GLN A 717 -9.26 -8.03 -20.23
N ASP A 718 -8.24 -7.17 -20.22
CA ASP A 718 -8.05 -6.14 -21.24
C ASP A 718 -7.45 -6.73 -22.53
N PHE A 719 -6.67 -7.82 -22.42
CA PHE A 719 -6.02 -8.54 -23.50
C PHE A 719 -6.43 -10.03 -23.51
N PRO A 720 -7.63 -10.36 -24.00
CA PRO A 720 -8.24 -11.69 -23.81
C PRO A 720 -7.41 -12.84 -24.41
N ASN A 721 -6.69 -12.57 -25.51
CA ASN A 721 -5.84 -13.55 -26.18
C ASN A 721 -4.42 -13.66 -25.60
N LEU A 722 -4.08 -12.92 -24.53
CA LEU A 722 -2.84 -13.10 -23.77
C LEU A 722 -2.79 -14.51 -23.19
N ARG A 723 -1.82 -15.32 -23.61
CA ARG A 723 -1.71 -16.74 -23.21
C ARG A 723 -0.57 -17.01 -22.25
N ASN A 724 0.60 -16.45 -22.51
CA ASN A 724 1.83 -16.81 -21.79
C ASN A 724 2.39 -15.62 -21.00
N TYR A 725 2.81 -15.89 -19.76
CA TYR A 725 3.52 -14.96 -18.91
C TYR A 725 4.95 -15.43 -18.72
N TYR A 726 5.92 -14.56 -19.02
CA TYR A 726 7.34 -14.81 -18.81
C TYR A 726 7.85 -13.90 -17.71
N PHE A 727 8.18 -14.48 -16.57
CA PHE A 727 8.57 -13.76 -15.37
C PHE A 727 10.08 -13.82 -15.18
N PHE A 728 10.72 -12.69 -14.89
CA PHE A 728 12.13 -12.63 -14.55
C PHE A 728 12.27 -12.47 -13.04
N GLN A 729 12.82 -13.49 -12.37
CA GLN A 729 13.16 -13.35 -10.95
C GLN A 729 14.37 -12.44 -10.81
N ILE A 730 14.30 -11.46 -9.90
CA ILE A 730 15.35 -10.44 -9.74
C ILE A 730 16.66 -11.01 -9.17
N TRP A 731 17.75 -10.26 -9.41
CA TRP A 731 19.06 -10.52 -8.82
C TRP A 731 19.03 -10.30 -7.29
N PRO A 732 19.77 -11.10 -6.49
CA PRO A 732 19.86 -10.88 -5.04
C PRO A 732 20.37 -9.47 -4.71
N ALA A 733 19.72 -8.80 -3.76
CA ALA A 733 20.09 -7.47 -3.29
C ALA A 733 20.27 -6.42 -4.41
N ALA A 734 19.47 -6.52 -5.46
CA ALA A 734 19.53 -5.60 -6.58
C ALA A 734 19.27 -4.17 -6.12
N CYS A 735 19.94 -3.19 -6.72
CA CYS A 735 19.83 -1.77 -6.39
C CYS A 735 20.18 -1.42 -4.94
N GLY A 736 20.91 -2.28 -4.24
CA GLY A 736 21.49 -2.01 -2.92
C GLY A 736 20.57 -2.28 -1.72
N ASP A 737 19.32 -2.72 -1.93
CA ASP A 737 18.42 -3.09 -0.82
C ASP A 737 18.57 -4.57 -0.44
N GLN A 738 19.01 -4.82 0.79
CA GLN A 738 19.23 -6.16 1.31
C GLN A 738 18.12 -6.63 2.25
N SER A 739 17.18 -5.76 2.63
CA SER A 739 16.39 -5.94 3.85
C SER A 739 15.43 -7.13 3.81
N ARG A 740 14.79 -7.42 2.67
CA ARG A 740 13.89 -8.56 2.44
C ARG A 740 13.98 -9.19 1.04
N ASN A 741 15.16 -9.10 0.42
CA ASN A 741 15.37 -9.56 -0.96
C ASN A 741 15.10 -11.06 -1.17
N ASP A 742 15.46 -11.88 -0.18
CA ASP A 742 15.29 -13.34 -0.22
C ASP A 742 13.82 -13.73 -0.14
N GLN A 743 13.02 -13.09 0.74
CA GLN A 743 11.59 -13.39 0.83
C GLN A 743 10.84 -12.94 -0.43
N LEU A 744 11.19 -11.78 -1.00
CA LEU A 744 10.59 -11.35 -2.27
C LEU A 744 10.92 -12.34 -3.41
N ARG A 745 12.17 -12.76 -3.52
CA ARG A 745 12.59 -13.71 -4.56
C ARG A 745 11.92 -15.07 -4.40
N GLU A 746 11.64 -15.50 -3.18
CA GLU A 746 10.86 -16.71 -2.93
C GLU A 746 9.42 -16.55 -3.45
N VAL A 747 8.77 -15.42 -3.18
CA VAL A 747 7.43 -15.11 -3.74
C VAL A 747 7.46 -15.19 -5.27
N GLN A 748 8.45 -14.57 -5.92
CA GLN A 748 8.62 -14.62 -7.37
C GLN A 748 8.88 -16.04 -7.90
N ARG A 749 9.62 -16.87 -7.15
CA ARG A 749 9.91 -18.26 -7.53
C ARG A 749 8.67 -19.14 -7.49
N THR A 750 7.81 -18.93 -6.51
CA THR A 750 6.60 -19.75 -6.30
C THR A 750 5.39 -19.26 -7.06
N LEU A 751 5.39 -18.02 -7.55
CA LEU A 751 4.30 -17.41 -8.31
C LEU A 751 3.78 -18.28 -9.48
N PRO A 752 4.62 -18.97 -10.29
CA PRO A 752 4.15 -19.85 -11.35
C PRO A 752 3.23 -20.98 -10.89
N ARG A 753 3.23 -21.35 -9.60
CA ARG A 753 2.31 -22.37 -9.07
C ARG A 753 0.84 -21.98 -9.18
N LEU A 754 0.54 -20.68 -9.30
CA LEU A 754 -0.83 -20.17 -9.42
C LEU A 754 -1.35 -20.14 -10.87
N TYR A 755 -0.49 -20.43 -11.86
CA TYR A 755 -0.77 -20.22 -13.28
C TYR A 755 -0.42 -21.46 -14.13
N SER A 756 -1.27 -21.81 -15.09
CA SER A 756 -0.99 -22.90 -16.04
C SER A 756 0.02 -22.50 -17.13
N LYS A 757 0.12 -21.19 -17.43
CA LYS A 757 0.90 -20.64 -18.54
C LYS A 757 1.84 -19.52 -18.11
N MET A 758 2.50 -19.70 -16.96
CA MET A 758 3.60 -18.84 -16.51
C MET A 758 4.91 -19.62 -16.48
N LYS A 759 5.96 -19.02 -17.02
CA LYS A 759 7.33 -19.52 -16.92
C LYS A 759 8.18 -18.47 -16.22
N MET A 760 9.04 -18.91 -15.30
CA MET A 760 9.99 -18.05 -14.63
C MET A 760 11.41 -18.35 -15.12
N MET A 761 12.13 -17.29 -15.49
CA MET A 761 13.55 -17.30 -15.77
C MET A 761 14.28 -16.60 -14.63
N SER A 762 15.24 -17.29 -14.02
CA SER A 762 16.08 -16.67 -13.00
C SER A 762 17.19 -15.86 -13.67
N THR A 763 17.38 -14.64 -13.20
CA THR A 763 18.54 -13.82 -13.56
C THR A 763 19.81 -14.25 -12.81
N HIS A 764 19.73 -15.27 -11.97
CA HIS A 764 20.89 -15.80 -11.26
C HIS A 764 21.94 -16.39 -12.21
N GLY A 765 23.21 -16.26 -11.85
CA GLY A 765 24.35 -16.79 -12.61
C GLY A 765 24.99 -15.84 -13.63
N PHE A 766 24.61 -14.57 -13.68
CA PHE A 766 25.37 -13.53 -14.40
C PHE A 766 25.28 -12.19 -13.66
N VAL A 767 26.43 -11.57 -13.40
CA VAL A 767 26.54 -10.40 -12.53
C VAL A 767 26.14 -9.14 -13.31
N PRO A 768 25.24 -8.28 -12.78
CA PRO A 768 24.98 -6.98 -13.39
C PRO A 768 26.25 -6.11 -13.38
N GLY A 769 26.44 -5.24 -14.37
CA GLY A 769 27.64 -4.39 -14.43
C GLY A 769 27.65 -3.24 -13.42
N SER A 770 26.54 -3.04 -12.73
CA SER A 770 26.39 -2.16 -11.56
C SER A 770 25.64 -2.89 -10.44
N SER A 771 25.39 -2.22 -9.31
CA SER A 771 24.56 -2.80 -8.24
C SER A 771 23.09 -2.98 -8.63
N CYS A 772 22.61 -2.37 -9.73
CA CYS A 772 21.19 -2.29 -10.08
C CYS A 772 20.88 -2.77 -11.50
N HIS A 773 21.67 -2.36 -12.49
CA HIS A 773 21.40 -2.58 -13.91
C HIS A 773 22.48 -3.41 -14.61
N TYR A 774 22.05 -4.18 -15.62
CA TYR A 774 22.93 -4.97 -16.47
C TYR A 774 23.57 -4.14 -17.59
N GLU A 775 24.72 -4.60 -18.07
CA GLU A 775 25.39 -4.06 -19.25
C GLU A 775 24.97 -4.83 -20.51
N PRO A 776 25.33 -4.36 -21.73
CA PRO A 776 24.88 -4.98 -22.98
C PRO A 776 25.02 -6.51 -23.05
N ALA A 777 26.14 -7.07 -22.58
CA ALA A 777 26.32 -8.52 -22.54
C ALA A 777 25.32 -9.24 -21.61
N GLY A 778 24.96 -8.63 -20.47
CA GLY A 778 23.95 -9.18 -19.57
C GLY A 778 22.54 -9.12 -20.16
N TYR A 779 22.20 -8.04 -20.85
CA TYR A 779 20.92 -7.93 -21.56
C TYR A 779 20.83 -8.85 -22.79
N GLN A 780 21.96 -9.20 -23.43
CA GLN A 780 21.98 -10.27 -24.44
C GLN A 780 21.60 -11.61 -23.79
N VAL A 781 22.13 -11.93 -22.61
CA VAL A 781 21.79 -13.17 -21.87
C VAL A 781 20.30 -13.25 -21.52
N PHE A 782 19.65 -12.12 -21.21
CA PHE A 782 18.19 -12.08 -21.02
C PHE A 782 17.47 -12.63 -22.25
N SER A 783 17.80 -12.11 -23.44
CA SER A 783 17.23 -12.56 -24.71
C SER A 783 17.52 -14.03 -24.99
N ASP A 784 18.77 -14.46 -24.79
CA ASP A 784 19.20 -15.84 -25.07
C ASP A 784 18.53 -16.88 -24.16
N ARG A 785 18.16 -16.49 -22.93
CA ARG A 785 17.45 -17.36 -21.99
C ARG A 785 15.93 -17.35 -22.19
N ILE A 786 15.34 -16.17 -22.45
CA ILE A 786 13.87 -16.08 -22.60
C ILE A 786 13.39 -16.45 -24.00
N GLY A 787 14.19 -16.18 -25.04
CA GLY A 787 13.86 -16.47 -26.43
C GLY A 787 13.43 -17.91 -26.66
N PRO A 788 14.19 -18.93 -26.22
CA PRO A 788 13.80 -20.33 -26.34
C PRO A 788 12.47 -20.68 -25.66
N LEU A 789 12.13 -20.05 -24.52
CA LEU A 789 10.84 -20.26 -23.85
C LEU A 789 9.69 -19.68 -24.67
N VAL A 790 9.87 -18.47 -25.21
CA VAL A 790 8.90 -17.87 -26.14
C VAL A 790 8.74 -18.73 -27.38
N GLU A 791 9.86 -19.23 -27.92
CA GLU A 791 9.86 -20.08 -29.11
C GLU A 791 9.12 -21.40 -28.89
N GLN A 792 9.30 -22.02 -27.72
CA GLN A 792 8.56 -23.19 -27.30
C GLN A 792 7.05 -22.93 -27.20
N ASP A 793 6.67 -21.92 -26.42
CA ASP A 793 5.26 -21.72 -26.06
C ASP A 793 4.43 -21.04 -27.18
N VAL A 794 5.08 -20.36 -28.15
CA VAL A 794 4.40 -19.61 -29.22
C VAL A 794 4.54 -20.26 -30.59
N TYR A 795 5.70 -20.86 -30.89
CA TYR A 795 6.03 -21.44 -32.19
C TYR A 795 6.21 -22.96 -32.17
N GLY A 796 6.08 -23.61 -31.00
CA GLY A 796 6.15 -25.06 -30.87
C GLY A 796 7.57 -25.63 -31.01
N VAL A 797 8.60 -24.80 -30.77
CA VAL A 797 10.00 -25.26 -30.81
C VAL A 797 10.27 -26.11 -29.57
N GLU A 798 10.67 -27.37 -29.75
CA GLU A 798 11.06 -28.23 -28.63
C GLU A 798 12.53 -28.01 -28.25
N PRO A 799 12.83 -27.40 -27.09
CA PRO A 799 14.21 -27.14 -26.70
C PRO A 799 14.91 -28.45 -26.30
N ALA A 800 16.17 -28.61 -26.73
CA ALA A 800 16.97 -29.81 -26.42
C ALA A 800 17.21 -30.03 -24.92
N THR A 801 17.07 -28.99 -24.09
CA THR A 801 17.20 -29.06 -22.63
C THR A 801 16.14 -28.19 -21.97
N PRO A 802 15.71 -28.51 -20.73
CA PRO A 802 14.87 -27.61 -19.94
C PRO A 802 15.46 -26.19 -19.86
N LYS A 803 14.62 -25.16 -20.02
CA LYS A 803 15.03 -23.75 -20.03
C LYS A 803 14.55 -22.95 -18.80
N THR A 804 13.63 -23.50 -18.01
CA THR A 804 13.16 -22.89 -16.76
C THR A 804 14.09 -23.22 -15.60
N ALA A 805 14.10 -22.34 -14.58
CA ALA A 805 14.80 -22.64 -13.34
C ALA A 805 14.18 -23.86 -12.63
N PRO A 806 14.99 -24.75 -12.00
CA PRO A 806 14.47 -25.87 -11.23
C PRO A 806 13.72 -25.37 -10.00
N ASN A 807 12.67 -26.09 -9.61
CA ASN A 807 11.96 -25.85 -8.36
C ASN A 807 12.45 -26.80 -7.28
N LEU A 808 12.74 -26.28 -6.08
CA LEU A 808 13.00 -27.10 -4.91
C LEU A 808 11.73 -27.89 -4.55
N GLN A 809 11.82 -29.22 -4.59
CA GLN A 809 10.74 -30.11 -4.18
C GLN A 809 10.85 -30.49 -2.70
N GLN A 810 12.05 -30.85 -2.25
CA GLN A 810 12.36 -31.22 -0.87
C GLN A 810 13.79 -30.80 -0.53
N ALA A 811 14.02 -30.44 0.72
CA ALA A 811 15.34 -30.25 1.31
C ALA A 811 15.32 -30.86 2.71
N TRP A 812 16.40 -31.52 3.11
CA TRP A 812 16.57 -32.09 4.44
C TRP A 812 18.00 -31.86 4.91
N PHE A 813 18.16 -31.70 6.22
CA PHE A 813 19.49 -31.69 6.83
C PHE A 813 20.07 -33.10 6.81
N THR A 814 21.40 -33.19 6.64
CA THR A 814 22.11 -34.47 6.64
C THR A 814 22.20 -35.10 8.04
N THR A 815 21.84 -34.37 9.10
CA THR A 815 21.78 -34.86 10.48
C THR A 815 20.65 -34.18 11.27
N PRO A 816 19.97 -34.88 12.21
CA PRO A 816 18.85 -34.35 13.00
C PRO A 816 19.17 -33.18 13.94
N ALA A 817 20.46 -32.84 14.13
CA ALA A 817 20.92 -31.88 15.14
C ALA A 817 21.01 -30.42 14.66
N LYS A 818 20.38 -30.06 13.53
CA LYS A 818 20.36 -28.70 13.01
C LYS A 818 18.95 -28.26 12.64
#